data_AF-A0A5C1A8A6-F1
#
_entry.id   AF-A0A5C1A8A6-F1
#
_cell.length_a   1.000
_cell.length_b   1.000
_cell.length_c   1.000
_cell.angle_alpha   90.00
_cell.angle_beta   90.00
_cell.angle_gamma   90.00
#
_symmetry.space_group_name_H-M   'P 1'
#
loop_
_entity.id
_entity.type
_entity.pdbx_description
1 polymer ?
#
loop_
_entity_poly.entity_id
_entity_poly.type
_entity_poly.pdbx_seq_one_letter_code
_entity_poly.pdbx_strand_id
1 'polypeptide(L)'
;MILLFPNLDTFRLAVTSGTVPPEMALSPAVVSRDDGGRIFVETNAKLSKKGKDALDRLKVLGSKRHGGAVEKVASWLQVLPLTPDAGPPQLSTQAPVLFELSSPELLPGLVAEMLRLGNDRQSYRTLTDGDDQRVLLRVIGPPYYTLLRAIDKLSFAGGTVRAYTEQAPRVWVELGFSHPFAKQIKFDDGQIVLIRPPHEWAYLPDAGYQDVYDVLNFTLPNAASEWVEAPTPARITVPLKLAAGNATDMAEMWVLRGGGIAQLDALVRDSDDRLTEQLRFAVGASPDGEEVVILGVAPSKKEPPVMALDGAVAFKSYWRIPNLFLPVGTRLHPTVRRDVVTKLLAEDRDRRVWLFPGADGSFVPEAISENAFRPLGDWVEYVIGASATDLREWIAATEFDFESFICTDGGPKPKPDREKPEREKREKDERETPVTKPIATKTAGKKSTTNAAAAVESLTTARPPSAWKVRCDELEREFRDRDGPLDSPERLELWPQLAAANAAMGDDRKGEAAICWVNALWNQPAAGLIDGWADCETPNAPRTAAELDARLAVPSPTPSQVRALASLFLAVAQGTPDWLKPRLPAVQKFLEAHETKLPVRGAWLAAVRLAQLSGTDVLGLARVRDRVLGRLLERGLSAEQDLPTFLRFAGLKNSERLRVVRERMVDLHRAARKWAEQSLQSPASVPTQVDSVCTLAYLDLMFAFGLAKLGEGAAARAIVESAQKTLGGIKTADTKGIVANYLFKVFRSRIDDALADKPTIGPLSRELLDELEAINATGGKAANDPHKLAYYVISRMRQQSEIVDPQEKNDPYADWQKQDELKKELAELPRLKDAATLRKRVLELFKVGVRGQQSTPETRFAVLHQALPLTPRVGQDFVVEMLRHVPALFQAMPPSSPGQATEEQAKKEGAILERALFLAAHYDQNDLVQSLVDQFIAHVRKKPDEQRFVLVNIVAGRSLKSLRKVGLRDEVDKLLRRMQDEILKGKTLGQLKAQYAAKGDVWAEVLQTLLNLAAGWQTFGLHDQAEPILAAAREEILTGQVKMGAQKFASLGRTYVAAVGQGPADSGMLRLIELFQKLDPARITNRFTSAPYYSRLHLNLIESTVLAVVSDDFALGQSGKQWLDEDEQLVRKRIHRDMRDLVKRTGV
;
A
#
# COMPACT_ATOMS: atom_id res chain seq x y z
N MET A 1 -47.89 -5.75 -52.61
CA MET A 1 -47.10 -5.32 -53.79
C MET A 1 -45.66 -5.74 -53.58
N ILE A 2 -44.98 -6.25 -54.61
CA ILE A 2 -43.64 -6.84 -54.47
C ILE A 2 -42.57 -5.90 -55.03
N LEU A 3 -41.57 -5.57 -54.20
CA LEU A 3 -40.37 -4.82 -54.56
C LEU A 3 -39.19 -5.79 -54.73
N LEU A 4 -38.44 -5.67 -55.82
CA LEU A 4 -37.28 -6.48 -56.17
C LEU A 4 -36.00 -5.65 -56.00
N PHE A 5 -35.24 -5.94 -54.96
CA PHE A 5 -33.92 -5.35 -54.71
C PHE A 5 -32.83 -6.20 -55.38
N PRO A 6 -31.90 -5.58 -56.14
CA PRO A 6 -30.94 -6.33 -56.95
C PRO A 6 -29.84 -7.03 -56.15
N ASN A 7 -29.60 -6.63 -54.89
CA ASN A 7 -28.72 -7.31 -53.94
C ASN A 7 -28.98 -6.80 -52.51
N LEU A 8 -28.33 -7.45 -51.52
CA LEU A 8 -28.45 -7.10 -50.11
C LEU A 8 -27.97 -5.67 -49.79
N ASP A 9 -26.89 -5.19 -50.40
CA ASP A 9 -26.38 -3.85 -50.10
C ASP A 9 -27.30 -2.75 -50.60
N THR A 10 -27.99 -2.95 -51.73
CA THR A 10 -29.03 -2.04 -52.22
C THR A 10 -30.23 -2.01 -51.28
N PHE A 11 -30.64 -3.17 -50.76
CA PHE A 11 -31.68 -3.26 -49.74
C PHE A 11 -31.27 -2.56 -48.43
N ARG A 12 -30.07 -2.85 -47.91
CA ARG A 12 -29.47 -2.19 -46.75
C ARG A 12 -29.42 -0.68 -46.94
N LEU A 13 -28.93 -0.19 -48.09
CA LEU A 13 -28.86 1.23 -48.43
C LEU A 13 -30.26 1.88 -48.51
N ALA A 14 -31.24 1.19 -49.10
CA ALA A 14 -32.61 1.71 -49.20
C ALA A 14 -33.26 1.89 -47.82
N VAL A 15 -32.95 1.03 -46.86
CA VAL A 15 -33.42 1.14 -45.46
C VAL A 15 -32.59 2.16 -44.66
N THR A 16 -31.26 2.16 -44.74
CA THR A 16 -30.40 3.11 -43.97
C THR A 16 -30.56 4.56 -44.41
N SER A 17 -30.81 4.81 -45.71
CA SER A 17 -31.01 6.16 -46.25
C SER A 17 -32.42 6.73 -46.00
N GLY A 18 -33.34 5.93 -45.45
CA GLY A 18 -34.76 6.30 -45.36
C GLY A 18 -35.49 6.38 -46.71
N THR A 19 -34.89 5.82 -47.78
CA THR A 19 -35.55 5.72 -49.10
C THR A 19 -36.78 4.80 -49.03
N VAL A 20 -36.68 3.73 -48.25
CA VAL A 20 -37.84 3.04 -47.66
C VAL A 20 -38.23 3.83 -46.39
N PRO A 21 -39.47 4.33 -46.27
CA PRO A 21 -39.92 5.01 -45.05
C PRO A 21 -39.82 4.11 -43.81
N PRO A 22 -39.42 4.61 -42.62
CA PRO A 22 -39.31 3.78 -41.42
C PRO A 22 -40.59 3.03 -41.05
N GLU A 23 -41.76 3.66 -41.23
CA GLU A 23 -43.08 3.03 -41.03
C GLU A 23 -43.30 1.79 -41.92
N MET A 24 -42.73 1.80 -43.13
CA MET A 24 -42.80 0.70 -44.09
C MET A 24 -41.78 -0.39 -43.72
N ALA A 25 -40.55 -0.01 -43.38
CA ALA A 25 -39.51 -0.96 -42.95
C ALA A 25 -39.87 -1.69 -41.65
N LEU A 26 -40.62 -1.05 -40.75
CA LEU A 26 -41.12 -1.61 -39.49
C LEU A 26 -42.48 -2.32 -39.64
N SER A 27 -42.99 -2.51 -40.85
CA SER A 27 -44.25 -3.24 -41.11
C SER A 27 -44.00 -4.72 -41.46
N PRO A 28 -44.93 -5.63 -41.14
CA PRO A 28 -44.85 -7.02 -41.58
C PRO A 28 -44.85 -7.14 -43.11
N ALA A 29 -44.13 -8.15 -43.61
CA ALA A 29 -43.94 -8.40 -45.04
C ALA A 29 -43.85 -9.90 -45.36
N VAL A 30 -43.97 -10.25 -46.63
CA VAL A 30 -43.57 -11.57 -47.15
C VAL A 30 -42.30 -11.37 -47.97
N VAL A 31 -41.29 -12.20 -47.76
CA VAL A 31 -39.96 -12.07 -48.37
C VAL A 31 -39.60 -13.36 -49.11
N SER A 32 -38.90 -13.24 -50.24
CA SER A 32 -38.17 -14.38 -50.83
C SER A 32 -36.81 -13.95 -51.32
N ARG A 33 -35.84 -14.85 -51.29
CA ARG A 33 -34.55 -14.71 -52.00
C ARG A 33 -34.56 -15.63 -53.23
N ASP A 34 -33.79 -15.30 -54.26
CA ASP A 34 -33.52 -16.21 -55.39
C ASP A 34 -32.04 -16.61 -55.45
N ASP A 35 -31.70 -17.56 -56.33
CA ASP A 35 -30.34 -18.11 -56.49
C ASP A 35 -29.30 -17.04 -56.88
N GLY A 36 -29.74 -15.88 -57.39
CA GLY A 36 -28.91 -14.71 -57.69
C GLY A 36 -28.72 -13.76 -56.50
N GLY A 37 -29.23 -14.09 -55.31
CA GLY A 37 -29.16 -13.26 -54.11
C GLY A 37 -30.06 -12.02 -54.16
N ARG A 38 -31.02 -11.95 -55.09
CA ARG A 38 -31.97 -10.83 -55.18
C ARG A 38 -33.07 -11.00 -54.15
N ILE A 39 -33.51 -9.88 -53.57
CA ILE A 39 -34.47 -9.88 -52.45
C ILE A 39 -35.80 -9.34 -52.95
N PHE A 40 -36.87 -10.13 -52.79
CA PHE A 40 -38.23 -9.76 -53.13
C PHE A 40 -38.99 -9.50 -51.84
N VAL A 41 -39.56 -8.31 -51.66
CA VAL A 41 -40.33 -7.92 -50.46
C VAL A 41 -41.75 -7.52 -50.87
N GLU A 42 -42.74 -8.32 -50.47
CA GLU A 42 -44.16 -7.99 -50.56
C GLU A 42 -44.60 -7.19 -49.32
N THR A 43 -45.17 -6.00 -49.57
CA THR A 43 -45.82 -5.19 -48.54
C THR A 43 -47.21 -4.71 -48.96
N ASN A 44 -48.06 -4.42 -47.98
CA ASN A 44 -49.36 -3.76 -48.15
C ASN A 44 -49.28 -2.23 -48.02
N ALA A 45 -48.13 -1.68 -47.59
CA ALA A 45 -47.93 -0.24 -47.44
C ALA A 45 -47.82 0.46 -48.81
N LYS A 46 -48.36 1.69 -48.92
CA LYS A 46 -48.38 2.47 -50.18
C LYS A 46 -47.14 3.37 -50.29
N LEU A 47 -46.29 3.13 -51.30
CA LEU A 47 -45.21 4.05 -51.66
C LEU A 47 -45.74 5.36 -52.25
N SER A 48 -45.26 6.50 -51.74
CA SER A 48 -45.45 7.81 -52.36
C SER A 48 -44.72 7.91 -53.71
N LYS A 49 -45.12 8.84 -54.58
CA LYS A 49 -44.47 9.02 -55.89
C LYS A 49 -42.96 9.27 -55.74
N LYS A 50 -42.57 10.21 -54.87
CA LYS A 50 -41.16 10.51 -54.55
C LYS A 50 -40.39 9.29 -54.02
N GLY A 51 -41.04 8.38 -53.29
CA GLY A 51 -40.43 7.13 -52.83
C GLY A 51 -40.15 6.14 -53.97
N LYS A 52 -41.07 6.04 -54.95
CA LYS A 52 -40.86 5.24 -56.17
C LYS A 52 -39.72 5.82 -57.01
N ASP A 53 -39.77 7.12 -57.29
CA ASP A 53 -38.76 7.85 -58.06
C ASP A 53 -37.35 7.75 -57.45
N ALA A 54 -37.22 7.43 -56.15
CA ALA A 54 -35.97 7.18 -55.45
C ALA A 54 -35.54 5.71 -55.45
N LEU A 55 -36.48 4.77 -55.29
CA LEU A 55 -36.23 3.33 -55.40
C LEU A 55 -35.83 2.91 -56.83
N ASP A 56 -36.45 3.49 -57.86
CA ASP A 56 -36.09 3.27 -59.26
C ASP A 56 -34.63 3.68 -59.55
N ARG A 57 -34.12 4.74 -58.91
CA ARG A 57 -32.70 5.16 -59.01
C ARG A 57 -31.74 4.17 -58.37
N LEU A 58 -32.19 3.48 -57.31
CA LEU A 58 -31.48 2.35 -56.70
C LEU A 58 -31.67 1.04 -57.49
N LYS A 59 -32.32 1.07 -58.67
CA LYS A 59 -32.65 -0.10 -59.49
C LYS A 59 -33.53 -1.13 -58.77
N VAL A 60 -34.34 -0.68 -57.80
CA VAL A 60 -35.33 -1.52 -57.11
C VAL A 60 -36.61 -1.52 -57.94
N LEU A 61 -36.97 -2.68 -58.50
CA LEU A 61 -38.04 -2.81 -59.49
C LEU A 61 -39.34 -3.35 -58.89
N GLY A 62 -40.48 -3.11 -59.53
CA GLY A 62 -41.74 -3.79 -59.18
C GLY A 62 -41.80 -5.21 -59.77
N SER A 63 -42.11 -6.22 -58.94
CA SER A 63 -42.37 -7.59 -59.40
C SER A 63 -43.85 -7.96 -59.31
N LYS A 64 -44.27 -8.95 -60.12
CA LYS A 64 -45.59 -9.60 -60.04
C LYS A 64 -45.58 -10.94 -59.31
N ARG A 65 -44.39 -11.49 -58.98
CA ARG A 65 -44.21 -12.77 -58.26
C ARG A 65 -42.94 -12.76 -57.42
N HIS A 66 -42.90 -13.63 -56.42
CA HIS A 66 -41.67 -13.96 -55.68
C HIS A 66 -40.68 -14.75 -56.57
N GLY A 67 -39.40 -14.70 -56.19
CA GLY A 67 -38.29 -15.35 -56.92
C GLY A 67 -37.87 -16.71 -56.38
N GLY A 68 -38.37 -17.11 -55.21
CA GLY A 68 -38.05 -18.36 -54.54
C GLY A 68 -39.04 -18.66 -53.42
N ALA A 69 -38.65 -19.47 -52.44
CA ALA A 69 -39.46 -19.79 -51.28
C ALA A 69 -39.85 -18.52 -50.48
N VAL A 70 -41.07 -18.49 -49.94
CA VAL A 70 -41.62 -17.32 -49.24
C VAL A 70 -41.60 -17.48 -47.73
N GLU A 71 -41.09 -16.45 -47.06
CA GLU A 71 -40.96 -16.31 -45.61
C GLU A 71 -41.84 -15.15 -45.13
N LYS A 72 -42.48 -15.27 -43.96
CA LYS A 72 -43.24 -14.16 -43.35
C LYS A 72 -42.38 -13.49 -42.29
N VAL A 73 -42.07 -12.20 -42.49
CA VAL A 73 -41.28 -11.40 -41.56
C VAL A 73 -42.15 -10.39 -40.81
N ALA A 74 -41.90 -10.19 -39.52
CA ALA A 74 -42.60 -9.20 -38.70
C ALA A 74 -42.17 -7.75 -39.02
N SER A 75 -40.97 -7.60 -39.57
CA SER A 75 -40.36 -6.33 -39.98
C SER A 75 -39.33 -6.59 -41.07
N TRP A 76 -39.14 -5.64 -41.99
CA TRP A 76 -38.14 -5.76 -43.06
C TRP A 76 -36.71 -5.81 -42.49
N LEU A 77 -36.51 -5.35 -41.26
CA LEU A 77 -35.22 -5.43 -40.56
C LEU A 77 -34.75 -6.88 -40.39
N GLN A 78 -35.66 -7.86 -40.31
CA GLN A 78 -35.31 -9.29 -40.23
C GLN A 78 -34.54 -9.81 -41.46
N VAL A 79 -34.59 -9.11 -42.59
CA VAL A 79 -33.90 -9.51 -43.83
C VAL A 79 -32.40 -9.17 -43.78
N LEU A 80 -32.00 -8.23 -42.92
CA LEU A 80 -30.62 -7.77 -42.76
C LEU A 80 -29.82 -8.73 -41.88
N PRO A 81 -28.66 -9.24 -42.33
CA PRO A 81 -27.78 -10.01 -41.47
C PRO A 81 -27.13 -9.11 -40.41
N LEU A 82 -26.88 -9.72 -39.24
CA LEU A 82 -25.98 -9.19 -38.23
C LEU A 82 -24.60 -8.89 -38.81
N THR A 83 -23.95 -7.86 -38.27
CA THR A 83 -22.57 -7.51 -38.60
C THR A 83 -21.65 -8.06 -37.52
N PRO A 84 -20.54 -8.76 -37.85
CA PRO A 84 -19.53 -9.12 -36.85
C PRO A 84 -18.86 -7.87 -36.28
N ASP A 85 -18.63 -7.85 -34.97
CA ASP A 85 -17.97 -6.72 -34.31
C ASP A 85 -16.45 -6.76 -34.54
N ALA A 86 -15.82 -5.58 -34.66
CA ALA A 86 -14.43 -5.45 -35.10
C ALA A 86 -13.36 -5.75 -34.02
N GLY A 87 -13.74 -6.36 -32.89
CA GLY A 87 -12.85 -6.64 -31.76
C GLY A 87 -13.57 -7.37 -30.61
N PRO A 88 -12.85 -7.74 -29.53
CA PRO A 88 -13.43 -8.45 -28.39
C PRO A 88 -14.48 -7.59 -27.67
N PRO A 89 -15.55 -8.20 -27.10
CA PRO A 89 -16.69 -7.46 -26.57
C PRO A 89 -16.35 -6.70 -25.29
N GLN A 90 -16.41 -5.37 -25.37
CA GLN A 90 -16.13 -4.45 -24.25
C GLN A 90 -17.35 -4.31 -23.33
N LEU A 91 -17.66 -5.38 -22.57
CA LEU A 91 -18.74 -5.39 -21.59
C LEU A 91 -18.28 -4.84 -20.23
N SER A 92 -19.17 -4.10 -19.56
CA SER A 92 -18.91 -3.60 -18.20
C SER A 92 -19.25 -4.66 -17.15
N THR A 93 -18.69 -4.53 -15.94
CA THR A 93 -19.00 -5.39 -14.78
C THR A 93 -20.43 -5.24 -14.24
N GLN A 94 -21.26 -4.41 -14.88
CA GLN A 94 -22.68 -4.21 -14.60
C GLN A 94 -23.57 -4.51 -15.83
N ALA A 95 -22.99 -4.87 -16.98
CA ALA A 95 -23.76 -5.24 -18.16
C ALA A 95 -24.45 -6.59 -17.91
N PRO A 96 -25.78 -6.69 -18.09
CA PRO A 96 -26.45 -7.98 -18.05
C PRO A 96 -26.14 -8.75 -19.34
N VAL A 97 -25.75 -10.00 -19.20
CA VAL A 97 -25.55 -10.96 -20.29
C VAL A 97 -26.54 -12.08 -20.11
N LEU A 98 -27.17 -12.49 -21.21
CA LEU A 98 -28.08 -13.61 -21.22
C LEU A 98 -27.38 -14.81 -21.88
N PHE A 99 -27.25 -15.93 -21.17
CA PHE A 99 -26.75 -17.17 -21.73
C PHE A 99 -27.93 -18.09 -22.07
N GLU A 100 -28.01 -18.58 -23.31
CA GLU A 100 -28.91 -19.66 -23.70
C GLU A 100 -28.14 -20.98 -23.67
N LEU A 101 -28.64 -21.94 -22.91
CA LEU A 101 -28.10 -23.28 -22.75
C LEU A 101 -29.04 -24.26 -23.46
N SER A 102 -28.50 -25.12 -24.32
CA SER A 102 -29.29 -26.08 -25.13
C SER A 102 -29.85 -27.27 -24.35
N SER A 103 -29.51 -27.40 -23.06
CA SER A 103 -30.01 -28.44 -22.15
C SER A 103 -29.97 -27.89 -20.71
N PRO A 104 -30.94 -28.24 -19.84
CA PRO A 104 -30.90 -27.90 -18.41
C PRO A 104 -29.67 -28.47 -17.68
N GLU A 105 -29.10 -29.58 -18.14
CA GLU A 105 -27.93 -30.25 -17.54
C GLU A 105 -26.68 -29.36 -17.51
N LEU A 106 -26.60 -28.36 -18.39
CA LEU A 106 -25.50 -27.41 -18.46
C LEU A 106 -25.55 -26.33 -17.36
N LEU A 107 -26.72 -26.11 -16.75
CA LEU A 107 -26.93 -25.02 -15.79
C LEU A 107 -26.04 -25.14 -14.54
N PRO A 108 -25.96 -26.29 -13.82
CA PRO A 108 -25.16 -26.38 -12.59
C PRO A 108 -23.67 -26.16 -12.84
N GLY A 109 -23.14 -26.63 -13.97
CA GLY A 109 -21.74 -26.44 -14.34
C GLY A 109 -21.40 -24.97 -14.61
N LEU A 110 -22.24 -24.27 -15.38
CA LEU A 110 -22.05 -22.85 -15.69
C LEU A 110 -22.22 -21.97 -14.44
N VAL A 111 -23.22 -22.27 -13.59
CA VAL A 111 -23.45 -21.59 -12.31
C VAL A 111 -22.27 -21.77 -11.34
N ALA A 112 -21.76 -23.00 -11.20
CA ALA A 112 -20.63 -23.29 -10.32
C ALA A 112 -19.34 -22.61 -10.82
N GLU A 113 -19.14 -22.49 -12.14
CA GLU A 113 -18.04 -21.72 -12.72
C GLU A 113 -18.14 -20.23 -12.36
N MET A 114 -19.32 -19.63 -12.50
CA MET A 114 -19.59 -18.22 -12.16
C MET A 114 -19.40 -17.96 -10.65
N LEU A 115 -19.93 -18.81 -9.78
CA LEU A 115 -19.78 -18.71 -8.31
C LEU A 115 -18.31 -18.85 -7.87
N ARG A 116 -17.59 -19.83 -8.42
CA ARG A 116 -16.15 -20.03 -8.16
C ARG A 116 -15.30 -18.82 -8.59
N LEU A 117 -15.74 -18.10 -9.61
CA LEU A 117 -15.11 -16.87 -10.10
C LEU A 117 -15.66 -15.59 -9.41
N GLY A 118 -16.44 -15.74 -8.33
CA GLY A 118 -16.89 -14.63 -7.49
C GLY A 118 -18.07 -13.83 -8.05
N ASN A 119 -18.89 -14.41 -8.93
CA ASN A 119 -20.13 -13.80 -9.41
C ASN A 119 -21.36 -14.59 -8.94
N ASP A 120 -22.06 -14.03 -7.95
CA ASP A 120 -23.32 -14.48 -7.36
C ASP A 120 -24.57 -13.85 -8.02
N ARG A 121 -24.40 -12.83 -8.87
CA ARG A 121 -25.50 -12.04 -9.47
C ARG A 121 -26.09 -12.74 -10.69
N GLN A 122 -26.67 -13.90 -10.44
CA GLN A 122 -27.19 -14.84 -11.42
C GLN A 122 -28.69 -15.09 -11.19
N SER A 123 -29.45 -15.17 -12.27
CA SER A 123 -30.88 -15.50 -12.23
C SER A 123 -31.23 -16.28 -13.50
N TYR A 124 -32.12 -17.27 -13.44
CA TYR A 124 -32.36 -18.18 -14.57
C TYR A 124 -33.84 -18.41 -14.84
N ARG A 125 -34.18 -18.92 -16.02
CA ARG A 125 -35.52 -19.43 -16.34
C ARG A 125 -35.45 -20.55 -17.37
N THR A 126 -36.27 -21.58 -17.21
CA THR A 126 -36.42 -22.65 -18.20
C THR A 126 -37.49 -22.28 -19.23
N LEU A 127 -37.23 -22.63 -20.49
CA LEU A 127 -38.15 -22.57 -21.61
C LEU A 127 -38.46 -24.01 -22.05
N THR A 128 -39.74 -24.32 -22.24
CA THR A 128 -40.24 -25.61 -22.73
C THR A 128 -40.90 -25.40 -24.09
N ASP A 129 -40.50 -26.16 -25.09
CA ASP A 129 -40.97 -26.04 -26.48
C ASP A 129 -41.26 -27.46 -27.01
N GLY A 130 -42.45 -27.98 -26.67
CA GLY A 130 -42.72 -29.42 -26.75
C GLY A 130 -41.93 -30.19 -25.68
N ASP A 131 -41.28 -31.29 -26.09
CA ASP A 131 -40.39 -32.06 -25.23
C ASP A 131 -39.01 -31.40 -25.03
N ASP A 132 -38.66 -30.41 -25.86
CA ASP A 132 -37.35 -29.73 -25.82
C ASP A 132 -37.31 -28.71 -24.67
N GLN A 133 -36.27 -28.80 -23.82
CA GLN A 133 -36.03 -27.85 -22.74
C GLN A 133 -34.74 -27.05 -22.95
N ARG A 134 -34.83 -25.74 -22.86
CA ARG A 134 -33.69 -24.80 -22.93
C ARG A 134 -33.68 -23.91 -21.70
N VAL A 135 -32.50 -23.46 -21.26
CA VAL A 135 -32.39 -22.56 -20.11
C VAL A 135 -31.82 -21.23 -20.54
N LEU A 136 -32.37 -20.14 -19.99
CA LEU A 136 -31.84 -18.79 -20.08
C LEU A 136 -31.27 -18.37 -18.72
N LEU A 137 -29.95 -18.31 -18.62
CA LEU A 137 -29.22 -17.83 -17.44
C LEU A 137 -28.79 -16.37 -17.66
N ARG A 138 -29.39 -15.44 -16.91
CA ARG A 138 -29.05 -14.02 -16.89
C ARG A 138 -28.01 -13.75 -15.81
N VAL A 139 -26.83 -13.27 -16.20
CA VAL A 139 -25.72 -12.93 -15.29
C VAL A 139 -25.37 -11.45 -15.42
N ILE A 140 -25.18 -10.75 -14.31
CA ILE A 140 -24.71 -9.36 -14.30
C ILE A 140 -23.18 -9.35 -14.26
N GLY A 141 -22.53 -8.86 -15.32
CA GLY A 141 -21.07 -8.77 -15.43
C GLY A 141 -20.34 -10.12 -15.31
N PRO A 142 -20.63 -11.12 -16.16
CA PRO A 142 -19.95 -12.43 -16.11
C PRO A 142 -18.44 -12.34 -16.36
N PRO A 143 -17.63 -13.31 -15.89
CA PRO A 143 -16.20 -13.36 -16.12
C PRO A 143 -15.83 -13.47 -17.61
N TYR A 144 -14.76 -12.78 -18.00
CA TYR A 144 -14.32 -12.69 -19.41
C TYR A 144 -14.02 -14.05 -20.06
N TYR A 145 -13.45 -15.00 -19.32
CA TYR A 145 -13.12 -16.32 -19.87
C TYR A 145 -14.35 -17.15 -20.25
N THR A 146 -15.45 -17.03 -19.49
CA THR A 146 -16.71 -17.72 -19.77
C THR A 146 -17.46 -17.06 -20.94
N LEU A 147 -17.31 -15.76 -21.13
CA LEU A 147 -17.74 -15.05 -22.35
C LEU A 147 -16.97 -15.54 -23.58
N LEU A 148 -15.63 -15.60 -23.50
CA LEU A 148 -14.77 -16.03 -24.61
C LEU A 148 -15.14 -17.44 -25.11
N ARG A 149 -15.34 -18.39 -24.19
CA ARG A 149 -15.78 -19.76 -24.54
C ARG A 149 -17.12 -19.83 -25.26
N ALA A 150 -18.04 -18.89 -24.99
CA ALA A 150 -19.32 -18.80 -25.70
C ALA A 150 -19.17 -18.17 -27.11
N ILE A 151 -18.18 -17.30 -27.33
CA ILE A 151 -17.84 -16.73 -28.64
C ILE A 151 -17.18 -17.78 -29.53
N ASP A 152 -16.21 -18.52 -28.99
CA ASP A 152 -15.47 -19.58 -29.68
C ASP A 152 -16.35 -20.82 -30.00
N LYS A 153 -17.58 -20.84 -29.50
CA LYS A 153 -18.57 -21.93 -29.60
C LYS A 153 -18.01 -23.29 -29.17
N LEU A 154 -17.07 -23.27 -28.23
CA LEU A 154 -16.47 -24.46 -27.63
C LEU A 154 -17.56 -25.23 -26.88
N SER A 155 -17.82 -26.47 -27.31
CA SER A 155 -18.83 -27.33 -26.70
C SER A 155 -18.61 -27.47 -25.20
N PHE A 156 -19.63 -27.16 -24.42
CA PHE A 156 -19.67 -27.51 -23.01
C PHE A 156 -20.04 -29.00 -22.94
N ALA A 157 -19.54 -29.74 -21.95
CA ALA A 157 -19.88 -31.15 -21.81
C ALA A 157 -21.40 -31.29 -21.55
N GLY A 158 -22.14 -31.80 -22.55
CA GLY A 158 -23.61 -31.86 -22.54
C GLY A 158 -24.32 -30.92 -23.55
N GLY A 159 -23.64 -30.03 -24.27
CA GLY A 159 -24.27 -29.23 -25.34
C GLY A 159 -23.63 -27.87 -25.65
N THR A 160 -24.45 -26.96 -26.19
CA THR A 160 -24.03 -25.62 -26.62
C THR A 160 -24.52 -24.54 -25.67
N VAL A 161 -23.65 -23.55 -25.42
CA VAL A 161 -23.99 -22.31 -24.71
C VAL A 161 -23.77 -21.14 -25.66
N ARG A 162 -24.76 -20.25 -25.78
CA ARG A 162 -24.66 -18.97 -26.53
C ARG A 162 -24.81 -17.81 -25.56
N ALA A 163 -24.04 -16.75 -25.73
CA ALA A 163 -24.19 -15.51 -24.96
C ALA A 163 -24.85 -14.41 -25.82
N TYR A 164 -25.66 -13.55 -25.20
CA TYR A 164 -26.32 -12.41 -25.84
C TYR A 164 -26.15 -11.14 -25.01
N THR A 165 -26.14 -9.99 -25.71
CA THR A 165 -25.99 -8.65 -25.14
C THR A 165 -27.19 -7.76 -25.48
N GLU A 166 -27.63 -6.95 -24.53
CA GLU A 166 -28.76 -6.02 -24.73
C GLU A 166 -28.30 -4.76 -25.50
N GLN A 167 -28.64 -4.67 -26.79
CA GLN A 167 -28.22 -3.56 -27.68
C GLN A 167 -29.28 -2.44 -27.77
N ALA A 168 -30.52 -2.75 -27.37
CA ALA A 168 -31.60 -1.83 -27.06
C ALA A 168 -32.51 -2.50 -26.02
N PRO A 169 -33.36 -1.76 -25.27
CA PRO A 169 -34.21 -2.37 -24.24
C PRO A 169 -35.06 -3.52 -24.78
N ARG A 170 -34.97 -4.69 -24.14
CA ARG A 170 -35.61 -5.97 -24.53
C ARG A 170 -35.10 -6.58 -25.88
N VAL A 171 -34.02 -6.04 -26.46
CA VAL A 171 -33.39 -6.52 -27.72
C VAL A 171 -32.00 -7.10 -27.44
N TRP A 172 -31.90 -8.42 -27.54
CA TRP A 172 -30.70 -9.20 -27.23
C TRP A 172 -30.06 -9.74 -28.52
N VAL A 173 -28.76 -9.53 -28.71
CA VAL A 173 -28.01 -9.94 -29.91
C VAL A 173 -26.85 -10.85 -29.52
N GLU A 174 -26.61 -11.93 -30.28
CA GLU A 174 -25.56 -12.92 -30.02
C GLU A 174 -24.18 -12.24 -29.92
N LEU A 175 -23.39 -12.62 -28.91
CA LEU A 175 -22.16 -11.96 -28.51
C LEU A 175 -21.10 -11.97 -29.63
N GLY A 176 -20.50 -10.80 -29.90
CA GLY A 176 -19.57 -10.60 -31.03
C GLY A 176 -20.25 -10.16 -32.33
N PHE A 177 -21.56 -9.90 -32.30
CA PHE A 177 -22.32 -9.37 -33.42
C PHE A 177 -23.18 -8.16 -33.02
N SER A 178 -23.39 -7.24 -33.96
CA SER A 178 -24.29 -6.10 -33.81
C SER A 178 -25.37 -6.03 -34.89
N HIS A 179 -26.58 -5.62 -34.49
CA HIS A 179 -27.69 -5.38 -35.42
C HIS A 179 -27.79 -3.88 -35.75
N PRO A 180 -27.58 -3.45 -37.02
CA PRO A 180 -27.48 -2.02 -37.38
C PRO A 180 -28.68 -1.14 -36.97
N PHE A 181 -29.84 -1.74 -36.75
CA PHE A 181 -31.08 -1.05 -36.38
C PHE A 181 -31.65 -1.50 -35.03
N ALA A 182 -30.86 -2.07 -34.11
CA ALA A 182 -31.34 -2.62 -32.82
C ALA A 182 -32.33 -1.69 -32.09
N LYS A 183 -32.04 -0.39 -32.04
CA LYS A 183 -32.85 0.66 -31.37
C LYS A 183 -34.16 1.01 -32.09
N GLN A 184 -34.43 0.48 -33.28
CA GLN A 184 -35.66 0.70 -34.06
C GLN A 184 -36.55 -0.54 -34.12
N ILE A 185 -36.07 -1.70 -33.62
CA ILE A 185 -36.83 -2.95 -33.62
C ILE A 185 -38.10 -2.80 -32.77
N LYS A 186 -39.20 -3.36 -33.26
CA LYS A 186 -40.50 -3.44 -32.58
C LYS A 186 -40.99 -4.88 -32.48
N PHE A 187 -41.73 -5.15 -31.42
CA PHE A 187 -42.35 -6.39 -31.00
C PHE A 187 -43.48 -6.04 -30.03
N ASP A 188 -44.31 -7.01 -29.65
CA ASP A 188 -45.43 -6.75 -28.75
C ASP A 188 -44.95 -6.48 -27.32
N ASP A 189 -45.69 -5.67 -26.57
CA ASP A 189 -45.33 -5.40 -25.17
C ASP A 189 -45.49 -6.66 -24.30
N GLY A 190 -44.49 -6.89 -23.44
CA GLY A 190 -44.35 -8.16 -22.72
C GLY A 190 -43.57 -9.24 -23.46
N GLN A 191 -42.84 -8.90 -24.53
CA GLN A 191 -41.86 -9.77 -25.19
C GLN A 191 -40.42 -9.22 -25.06
N ILE A 192 -39.45 -10.13 -25.14
CA ILE A 192 -38.05 -9.87 -25.49
C ILE A 192 -37.73 -10.56 -26.82
N VAL A 193 -36.76 -10.06 -27.57
CA VAL A 193 -36.27 -10.69 -28.81
C VAL A 193 -34.80 -11.08 -28.68
N LEU A 194 -34.47 -12.32 -29.04
CA LEU A 194 -33.10 -12.81 -29.22
C LEU A 194 -32.78 -12.84 -30.73
N ILE A 195 -31.61 -12.34 -31.13
CA ILE A 195 -31.20 -12.25 -32.54
C ILE A 195 -29.85 -12.95 -32.73
N ARG A 196 -29.82 -13.91 -33.66
CA ARG A 196 -28.70 -14.83 -33.93
C ARG A 196 -28.18 -14.65 -35.36
N PRO A 197 -26.88 -14.88 -35.62
CA PRO A 197 -26.34 -14.85 -36.97
C PRO A 197 -26.85 -16.04 -37.80
N PRO A 198 -27.18 -15.86 -39.09
CA PRO A 198 -27.04 -14.62 -39.84
C PRO A 198 -28.14 -13.60 -39.54
N HIS A 199 -29.41 -14.02 -39.43
CA HIS A 199 -30.57 -13.15 -39.18
C HIS A 199 -31.77 -13.93 -38.60
N GLU A 200 -31.51 -14.89 -37.72
CA GLU A 200 -32.55 -15.69 -37.06
C GLU A 200 -33.05 -14.94 -35.80
N TRP A 201 -34.36 -14.76 -35.67
CA TRP A 201 -34.99 -14.00 -34.56
C TRP A 201 -35.93 -14.91 -33.76
N ALA A 202 -35.75 -14.94 -32.44
CA ALA A 202 -36.63 -15.67 -31.51
C ALA A 202 -37.34 -14.69 -30.57
N TYR A 203 -38.67 -14.69 -30.59
CA TYR A 203 -39.51 -13.89 -29.70
C TYR A 203 -39.89 -14.73 -28.47
N LEU A 204 -39.70 -14.18 -27.28
CA LEU A 204 -39.96 -14.86 -26.01
C LEU A 204 -40.73 -13.94 -25.07
N PRO A 205 -41.58 -14.46 -24.16
CA PRO A 205 -42.19 -13.64 -23.12
C PRO A 205 -41.15 -12.93 -22.24
N ASP A 206 -41.46 -11.70 -21.83
CA ASP A 206 -40.72 -10.91 -20.83
C ASP A 206 -41.10 -11.34 -19.40
N ALA A 207 -41.05 -12.66 -19.16
CA ALA A 207 -41.30 -13.29 -17.87
C ALA A 207 -40.08 -13.17 -16.94
N GLY A 208 -40.35 -13.13 -15.63
CA GLY A 208 -39.32 -13.06 -14.60
C GLY A 208 -38.32 -14.23 -14.63
N TYR A 209 -37.19 -14.02 -13.96
CA TYR A 209 -36.17 -15.03 -13.73
C TYR A 209 -36.25 -15.46 -12.26
N GLN A 210 -36.09 -16.76 -12.01
CA GLN A 210 -35.92 -17.33 -10.67
C GLN A 210 -34.50 -17.05 -10.18
N ASP A 211 -34.31 -17.04 -8.86
CA ASP A 211 -32.96 -16.97 -8.31
C ASP A 211 -32.26 -18.31 -8.57
N VAL A 212 -30.97 -18.27 -8.90
CA VAL A 212 -30.18 -19.51 -9.03
C VAL A 212 -30.05 -20.23 -7.68
N TYR A 213 -30.15 -19.50 -6.56
CA TYR A 213 -30.27 -20.08 -5.22
C TYR A 213 -31.55 -20.94 -5.03
N ASP A 214 -32.60 -20.75 -5.83
CA ASP A 214 -33.85 -21.55 -5.75
C ASP A 214 -33.66 -23.02 -6.19
N VAL A 215 -32.61 -23.32 -6.97
CA VAL A 215 -32.27 -24.68 -7.45
C VAL A 215 -30.86 -25.14 -7.11
N LEU A 216 -30.05 -24.30 -6.45
CA LEU A 216 -28.77 -24.73 -5.87
C LEU A 216 -29.02 -25.61 -4.65
N ASN A 217 -29.15 -26.91 -4.90
CA ASN A 217 -29.28 -27.92 -3.86
C ASN A 217 -27.92 -28.13 -3.16
N PHE A 218 -27.61 -27.27 -2.18
CA PHE A 218 -26.35 -27.31 -1.43
C PHE A 218 -26.25 -28.60 -0.60
N THR A 219 -25.55 -29.60 -1.14
CA THR A 219 -25.10 -30.76 -0.38
C THR A 219 -24.04 -30.33 0.63
N LEU A 220 -24.49 -29.82 1.78
CA LEU A 220 -23.67 -29.73 2.99
C LEU A 220 -23.09 -31.13 3.29
N PRO A 221 -21.81 -31.26 3.70
CA PRO A 221 -21.20 -32.57 3.97
C PRO A 221 -21.92 -33.40 5.05
N ASN A 222 -22.73 -32.74 5.89
CA ASN A 222 -23.72 -33.35 6.77
C ASN A 222 -25.02 -32.54 6.66
N ALA A 223 -26.17 -33.21 6.76
CA ALA A 223 -27.46 -32.52 6.90
C ALA A 223 -27.55 -31.75 8.23
N ALA A 224 -28.40 -30.72 8.29
CA ALA A 224 -28.66 -30.00 9.53
C ALA A 224 -29.58 -30.84 10.44
N SER A 225 -29.03 -31.37 11.54
CA SER A 225 -29.82 -32.06 12.55
C SER A 225 -30.72 -31.08 13.32
N GLU A 226 -32.02 -31.36 13.39
CA GLU A 226 -32.89 -30.79 14.42
C GLU A 226 -32.53 -31.42 15.77
N TRP A 227 -32.06 -30.60 16.72
CA TRP A 227 -31.71 -31.04 18.06
C TRP A 227 -32.92 -30.96 18.98
N VAL A 228 -33.73 -32.02 19.01
CA VAL A 228 -34.51 -32.36 20.19
C VAL A 228 -33.54 -32.76 21.31
N GLU A 229 -33.80 -32.37 22.56
CA GLU A 229 -32.91 -32.66 23.69
C GLU A 229 -32.89 -34.17 24.00
N ALA A 230 -31.94 -34.87 23.39
CA ALA A 230 -31.60 -36.25 23.72
C ALA A 230 -30.63 -36.29 24.91
N PRO A 231 -30.78 -37.23 25.86
CA PRO A 231 -29.87 -37.35 27.01
C PRO A 231 -28.43 -37.60 26.54
N THR A 232 -27.50 -36.82 27.09
CA THR A 232 -26.14 -36.64 26.56
C THR A 232 -25.41 -37.97 26.30
N PRO A 233 -25.04 -38.31 25.05
CA PRO A 233 -24.22 -39.47 24.77
C PRO A 233 -22.81 -39.31 25.39
N ALA A 234 -22.11 -40.43 25.55
CA ALA A 234 -20.90 -40.51 26.38
C ALA A 234 -19.82 -39.46 26.05
N ARG A 235 -19.16 -38.96 27.11
CA ARG A 235 -18.12 -37.92 27.02
C ARG A 235 -17.02 -38.31 26.03
N ILE A 236 -16.75 -37.44 25.05
CA ILE A 236 -15.60 -37.61 24.14
C ILE A 236 -14.30 -37.43 24.93
N THR A 237 -13.55 -38.50 25.10
CA THR A 237 -12.26 -38.49 25.80
C THR A 237 -11.15 -38.05 24.85
N VAL A 238 -10.73 -36.79 24.94
CA VAL A 238 -9.54 -36.27 24.24
C VAL A 238 -8.34 -36.34 25.19
N PRO A 239 -7.31 -37.16 24.92
CA PRO A 239 -6.15 -37.27 25.79
C PRO A 239 -5.29 -36.00 25.72
N LEU A 240 -4.85 -35.51 26.88
CA LEU A 240 -3.84 -34.46 26.98
C LEU A 240 -2.45 -35.05 26.77
N LYS A 241 -1.58 -34.28 26.11
CA LYS A 241 -0.15 -34.58 25.90
C LYS A 241 0.73 -33.39 26.21
N LEU A 242 2.00 -33.66 26.55
CA LEU A 242 3.06 -32.68 26.49
C LEU A 242 3.60 -32.61 25.06
N ALA A 243 3.76 -31.39 24.55
CA ALA A 243 4.36 -31.09 23.25
C ALA A 243 5.47 -30.03 23.42
N ALA A 244 6.35 -29.92 22.42
CA ALA A 244 7.41 -28.90 22.41
C ALA A 244 6.83 -27.47 22.56
N GLY A 245 7.41 -26.71 23.48
CA GLY A 245 7.05 -25.35 23.85
C GLY A 245 8.21 -24.37 23.66
N ASN A 246 8.25 -23.32 24.48
CA ASN A 246 9.34 -22.34 24.46
C ASN A 246 10.56 -22.87 25.24
N ALA A 247 11.77 -22.56 24.78
CA ALA A 247 13.04 -22.96 25.38
C ALA A 247 13.64 -21.91 26.35
N THR A 248 13.05 -20.70 26.44
CA THR A 248 13.57 -19.61 27.28
C THR A 248 12.90 -19.51 28.67
N ASP A 249 12.29 -20.59 29.15
CA ASP A 249 11.66 -20.62 30.47
C ASP A 249 12.67 -21.01 31.56
N MET A 250 12.61 -20.34 32.71
CA MET A 250 13.41 -20.69 33.90
C MET A 250 12.74 -21.83 34.69
N ALA A 251 13.56 -22.62 35.39
CA ALA A 251 13.09 -23.65 36.30
C ALA A 251 12.73 -23.07 37.67
N GLU A 252 11.63 -23.54 38.26
CA GLU A 252 11.11 -23.17 39.58
C GLU A 252 11.01 -24.38 40.53
N MET A 253 11.17 -25.60 39.99
CA MET A 253 11.16 -26.86 40.72
C MET A 253 11.98 -27.93 39.96
N TRP A 254 12.58 -28.87 40.69
CA TRP A 254 13.36 -30.00 40.16
C TRP A 254 12.93 -31.29 40.85
N VAL A 255 12.86 -32.38 40.10
CA VAL A 255 12.55 -33.73 40.62
C VAL A 255 13.74 -34.64 40.33
N LEU A 256 14.31 -35.23 41.39
CA LEU A 256 15.45 -36.14 41.34
C LEU A 256 14.97 -37.57 41.63
N ARG A 257 15.39 -38.51 40.80
CA ARG A 257 15.22 -39.96 40.95
C ARG A 257 16.59 -40.64 40.88
N GLY A 258 16.75 -41.84 41.44
CA GLY A 258 18.03 -42.56 41.49
C GLY A 258 19.10 -41.84 42.32
N GLY A 259 19.04 -41.98 43.66
CA GLY A 259 20.07 -41.43 44.56
C GLY A 259 19.94 -39.93 44.85
N GLY A 260 18.74 -39.36 44.71
CA GLY A 260 18.47 -37.93 44.95
C GLY A 260 18.88 -37.42 46.34
N ILE A 261 18.85 -38.28 47.37
CA ILE A 261 19.36 -37.95 48.72
C ILE A 261 20.83 -37.58 48.67
N ALA A 262 21.69 -38.43 48.09
CA ALA A 262 23.13 -38.19 48.04
C ALA A 262 23.52 -36.95 47.20
N GLN A 263 22.72 -36.62 46.17
CA GLN A 263 22.87 -35.35 45.45
C GLN A 263 22.45 -34.15 46.31
N LEU A 264 21.40 -34.28 47.13
CA LEU A 264 20.95 -33.21 48.02
C LEU A 264 21.89 -33.01 49.21
N ASP A 265 22.47 -34.07 49.78
CA ASP A 265 23.55 -34.01 50.77
C ASP A 265 24.77 -33.25 50.23
N ALA A 266 25.20 -33.58 49.01
CA ALA A 266 26.30 -32.87 48.35
C ALA A 266 25.94 -31.40 48.11
N LEU A 267 24.73 -31.11 47.62
CA LEU A 267 24.25 -29.74 47.43
C LEU A 267 24.24 -28.94 48.74
N VAL A 268 23.71 -29.49 49.83
CA VAL A 268 23.63 -28.81 51.14
C VAL A 268 25.02 -28.59 51.74
N ARG A 269 25.93 -29.55 51.61
CA ARG A 269 27.32 -29.45 52.09
C ARG A 269 28.14 -28.40 51.31
N ASP A 270 27.89 -28.27 50.01
CA ASP A 270 28.73 -27.48 49.10
C ASP A 270 28.11 -26.11 48.70
N SER A 271 26.94 -25.74 49.27
CA SER A 271 26.23 -24.47 49.02
C SER A 271 26.48 -23.39 50.08
N ASP A 272 26.09 -22.14 49.78
CA ASP A 272 26.03 -21.05 50.78
C ASP A 272 24.63 -20.89 51.41
N ASP A 273 24.57 -20.23 52.57
CA ASP A 273 23.33 -19.95 53.31
C ASP A 273 22.26 -19.26 52.44
N ARG A 274 22.71 -18.44 51.48
CA ARG A 274 21.82 -17.66 50.60
C ARG A 274 21.12 -18.54 49.58
N LEU A 275 21.74 -19.65 49.14
CA LEU A 275 21.11 -20.62 48.26
C LEU A 275 20.16 -21.53 49.05
N THR A 276 20.54 -21.97 50.25
CA THR A 276 19.66 -22.81 51.11
C THR A 276 18.44 -22.04 51.62
N GLU A 277 18.56 -20.75 51.96
CA GLU A 277 17.44 -19.83 52.24
C GLU A 277 16.39 -19.76 51.11
N GLN A 278 16.80 -19.98 49.85
CA GLN A 278 15.95 -19.81 48.68
C GLN A 278 15.28 -21.11 48.21
N LEU A 279 15.54 -22.23 48.90
CA LEU A 279 15.12 -23.57 48.49
C LEU A 279 14.32 -24.27 49.60
N ARG A 280 13.35 -25.07 49.17
CA ARG A 280 12.61 -26.03 50.01
C ARG A 280 12.71 -27.42 49.40
N PHE A 281 12.82 -28.45 50.24
CA PHE A 281 12.81 -29.84 49.80
C PHE A 281 11.57 -30.56 50.31
N ALA A 282 11.11 -31.56 49.56
CA ALA A 282 10.25 -32.62 50.06
C ALA A 282 10.79 -33.97 49.57
N VAL A 283 10.64 -35.01 50.39
CA VAL A 283 10.93 -36.40 50.02
C VAL A 283 9.63 -37.18 49.99
N GLY A 284 9.49 -38.09 49.02
CA GLY A 284 8.35 -38.97 48.90
C GLY A 284 8.67 -40.21 48.07
N ALA A 285 7.73 -41.13 47.95
CA ALA A 285 7.87 -42.31 47.09
C ALA A 285 7.20 -42.09 45.73
N SER A 286 7.87 -42.54 44.67
CA SER A 286 7.28 -42.84 43.35
C SER A 286 6.15 -43.88 43.51
N PRO A 287 5.15 -43.93 42.60
CA PRO A 287 4.21 -45.05 42.54
C PRO A 287 4.87 -46.43 42.48
N ASP A 288 6.09 -46.52 41.94
CA ASP A 288 6.89 -47.75 41.84
C ASP A 288 7.71 -48.07 43.10
N GLY A 289 7.58 -47.28 44.17
CA GLY A 289 8.30 -47.46 45.45
C GLY A 289 9.71 -46.86 45.51
N GLU A 290 10.22 -46.29 44.40
CA GLU A 290 11.48 -45.54 44.38
C GLU A 290 11.40 -44.26 45.23
N GLU A 291 12.45 -43.92 45.96
CA GLU A 291 12.53 -42.66 46.71
C GLU A 291 12.87 -41.46 45.80
N VAL A 292 12.07 -40.40 45.91
CA VAL A 292 12.09 -39.22 45.04
C VAL A 292 12.29 -37.96 45.88
N VAL A 293 13.29 -37.16 45.50
CA VAL A 293 13.58 -35.87 46.13
C VAL A 293 13.09 -34.75 45.22
N ILE A 294 12.31 -33.82 45.79
CA ILE A 294 11.68 -32.72 45.07
C ILE A 294 12.20 -31.41 45.65
N LEU A 295 12.93 -30.64 44.87
CA LEU A 295 13.44 -29.33 45.26
C LEU A 295 12.60 -28.22 44.62
N GLY A 296 12.11 -27.27 45.39
CA GLY A 296 11.30 -26.15 44.92
C GLY A 296 11.85 -24.81 45.39
N VAL A 297 11.75 -23.78 44.54
CA VAL A 297 12.12 -22.42 44.94
C VAL A 297 11.12 -21.89 45.98
N ALA A 298 11.65 -21.29 47.06
CA ALA A 298 10.85 -20.63 48.08
C ALA A 298 10.19 -19.35 47.52
N PRO A 299 8.95 -18.99 47.90
CA PRO A 299 8.26 -17.82 47.35
C PRO A 299 9.04 -16.52 47.59
N SER A 300 9.66 -15.98 46.54
CA SER A 300 10.55 -14.81 46.63
C SER A 300 10.36 -13.85 45.44
N LYS A 301 11.02 -12.68 45.51
CA LYS A 301 11.12 -11.70 44.41
C LYS A 301 12.46 -11.75 43.68
N LYS A 302 13.36 -12.67 44.05
CA LYS A 302 14.62 -12.94 43.34
C LYS A 302 14.34 -13.87 42.15
N GLU A 303 15.22 -13.85 41.15
CA GLU A 303 15.15 -14.79 40.03
C GLU A 303 15.52 -16.21 40.51
N PRO A 304 14.90 -17.28 39.96
CA PRO A 304 15.23 -18.66 40.34
C PRO A 304 16.72 -19.00 40.12
N PRO A 305 17.36 -19.74 41.05
CA PRO A 305 18.75 -20.15 40.88
C PRO A 305 18.89 -21.16 39.73
N VAL A 306 19.94 -21.02 38.92
CA VAL A 306 20.33 -22.02 37.93
C VAL A 306 21.13 -23.11 38.64
N MET A 307 20.62 -24.34 38.63
CA MET A 307 21.29 -25.49 39.24
C MET A 307 21.69 -26.52 38.18
N ALA A 308 22.86 -27.12 38.35
CA ALA A 308 23.30 -28.31 37.65
C ALA A 308 23.11 -29.52 38.60
N LEU A 309 22.06 -30.29 38.38
CA LEU A 309 21.72 -31.50 39.14
C LEU A 309 21.63 -32.67 38.15
N ASP A 310 22.34 -33.77 38.42
CA ASP A 310 22.50 -34.85 37.46
C ASP A 310 21.25 -35.73 37.41
N GLY A 311 20.70 -35.91 36.21
CA GLY A 311 19.45 -36.66 35.98
C GLY A 311 18.17 -35.98 36.46
N ALA A 312 18.25 -34.77 37.04
CA ALA A 312 17.09 -34.05 37.54
C ALA A 312 16.19 -33.51 36.41
N VAL A 313 14.89 -33.74 36.50
CA VAL A 313 13.92 -33.12 35.58
C VAL A 313 13.52 -31.75 36.12
N ALA A 314 13.73 -30.70 35.31
CA ALA A 314 13.43 -29.31 35.67
C ALA A 314 12.05 -28.87 35.19
N PHE A 315 11.29 -28.19 36.05
CA PHE A 315 9.90 -27.77 35.84
C PHE A 315 9.68 -26.27 36.11
N LYS A 316 8.62 -25.71 35.50
CA LYS A 316 8.13 -24.33 35.62
C LYS A 316 6.63 -24.28 35.92
N SER A 317 6.12 -23.23 36.54
CA SER A 317 4.69 -23.06 36.79
C SER A 317 3.87 -22.83 35.50
N TYR A 318 2.72 -23.49 35.38
CA TYR A 318 1.86 -23.38 34.21
C TYR A 318 0.99 -22.12 34.27
N TRP A 319 1.20 -21.16 33.36
CA TRP A 319 0.43 -19.90 33.31
C TRP A 319 0.36 -19.14 34.66
N ARG A 320 1.40 -19.28 35.51
CA ARG A 320 1.41 -18.79 36.90
C ARG A 320 0.24 -19.33 37.74
N ILE A 321 -0.08 -20.63 37.59
CA ILE A 321 -0.85 -21.41 38.56
C ILE A 321 0.14 -21.89 39.63
N PRO A 322 0.04 -21.46 40.91
CA PRO A 322 1.11 -21.68 41.90
C PRO A 322 1.42 -23.15 42.22
N ASN A 323 0.45 -24.04 42.01
CA ASN A 323 0.49 -25.45 42.38
C ASN A 323 0.57 -26.42 41.18
N LEU A 324 0.79 -25.94 39.95
CA LEU A 324 0.85 -26.78 38.75
C LEU A 324 2.11 -26.52 37.91
N PHE A 325 2.91 -27.56 37.69
CA PHE A 325 4.24 -27.48 37.08
C PHE A 325 4.38 -28.36 35.83
N LEU A 326 5.00 -27.82 34.77
CA LEU A 326 5.34 -28.52 33.52
C LEU A 326 6.87 -28.59 33.34
N PRO A 327 7.42 -29.62 32.68
CA PRO A 327 8.83 -29.65 32.30
C PRO A 327 9.21 -28.42 31.46
N VAL A 328 10.37 -27.84 31.73
CA VAL A 328 10.95 -26.75 30.93
C VAL A 328 11.07 -27.20 29.47
N GLY A 329 10.78 -26.31 28.51
CA GLY A 329 10.73 -26.67 27.09
C GLY A 329 9.39 -27.25 26.60
N THR A 330 8.37 -27.43 27.46
CA THR A 330 7.10 -28.08 27.08
C THR A 330 5.83 -27.22 27.24
N ARG A 331 4.73 -27.69 26.65
CA ARG A 331 3.36 -27.15 26.78
C ARG A 331 2.32 -28.27 26.71
N LEU A 332 1.16 -28.06 27.32
CA LEU A 332 -0.01 -28.94 27.15
C LEU A 332 -0.62 -28.80 25.74
N HIS A 333 -1.01 -29.93 25.16
CA HIS A 333 -1.71 -30.04 23.88
C HIS A 333 -2.85 -31.08 23.97
N PRO A 334 -4.07 -30.81 23.46
CA PRO A 334 -4.55 -29.52 22.98
C PRO A 334 -4.52 -28.43 24.08
N THR A 335 -4.54 -27.16 23.66
CA THR A 335 -4.50 -26.03 24.60
C THR A 335 -5.85 -25.84 25.29
N VAL A 336 -5.94 -26.22 26.56
CA VAL A 336 -7.18 -26.14 27.36
C VAL A 336 -7.25 -24.83 28.16
N ARG A 337 -8.46 -24.30 28.34
CA ARG A 337 -8.71 -23.05 29.10
C ARG A 337 -8.33 -23.17 30.57
N ARG A 338 -7.85 -22.05 31.16
CA ARG A 338 -7.14 -22.03 32.46
C ARG A 338 -7.94 -22.65 33.60
N ASP A 339 -9.22 -22.32 33.70
CA ASP A 339 -10.14 -22.83 34.72
C ASP A 339 -10.37 -24.34 34.62
N VAL A 340 -10.41 -24.90 33.40
CA VAL A 340 -10.54 -26.35 33.18
C VAL A 340 -9.21 -27.06 33.45
N VAL A 341 -8.06 -26.47 33.11
CA VAL A 341 -6.75 -27.02 33.51
C VAL A 341 -6.61 -27.03 35.03
N THR A 342 -6.98 -25.94 35.71
CA THR A 342 -7.03 -25.91 37.18
C THR A 342 -7.98 -26.99 37.72
N LYS A 343 -9.20 -27.12 37.19
CA LYS A 343 -10.14 -28.15 37.65
C LYS A 343 -9.69 -29.59 37.40
N LEU A 344 -8.94 -29.86 36.32
CA LEU A 344 -8.51 -31.23 35.99
C LEU A 344 -7.19 -31.65 36.64
N LEU A 345 -6.29 -30.70 36.94
CA LEU A 345 -4.90 -31.00 37.33
C LEU A 345 -4.41 -30.23 38.56
N ALA A 346 -5.20 -29.33 39.15
CA ALA A 346 -4.76 -28.44 40.24
C ALA A 346 -5.93 -27.89 41.12
N GLU A 347 -7.03 -28.66 41.26
CA GLU A 347 -8.24 -28.22 41.98
C GLU A 347 -7.98 -28.13 43.49
N ASP A 348 -7.21 -29.07 44.03
CA ASP A 348 -6.63 -29.03 45.38
C ASP A 348 -5.42 -28.08 45.41
N ARG A 349 -5.45 -27.09 46.30
CA ARG A 349 -4.40 -26.07 46.46
C ARG A 349 -3.31 -26.45 47.45
N ASP A 350 -3.57 -27.44 48.32
CA ASP A 350 -2.64 -27.89 49.36
C ASP A 350 -1.72 -29.02 48.86
N ARG A 351 -1.76 -29.28 47.54
CA ARG A 351 -0.89 -30.20 46.80
C ARG A 351 -0.22 -29.50 45.63
N ARG A 352 1.11 -29.63 45.50
CA ARG A 352 1.83 -29.32 44.26
C ARG A 352 1.70 -30.49 43.30
N VAL A 353 1.36 -30.20 42.05
CA VAL A 353 1.22 -31.18 40.97
C VAL A 353 2.24 -30.88 39.88
N TRP A 354 2.97 -31.89 39.40
CA TRP A 354 3.85 -31.78 38.23
C TRP A 354 3.53 -32.86 37.20
N LEU A 355 3.73 -32.53 35.93
CA LEU A 355 3.43 -33.43 34.82
C LEU A 355 4.71 -34.14 34.37
N PHE A 356 5.04 -35.27 35.00
CA PHE A 356 6.27 -36.01 34.71
C PHE A 356 6.20 -36.62 33.29
N PRO A 357 7.20 -36.39 32.42
CA PRO A 357 7.10 -36.71 30.99
C PRO A 357 7.29 -38.20 30.70
N GLY A 358 6.43 -38.75 29.84
CA GLY A 358 6.57 -40.08 29.23
C GLY A 358 7.09 -40.03 27.79
N ALA A 359 7.56 -41.18 27.29
CA ALA A 359 8.30 -41.28 26.02
C ALA A 359 7.55 -40.69 24.79
N ASP A 360 6.24 -40.91 24.68
CA ASP A 360 5.43 -40.51 23.51
C ASP A 360 4.67 -39.17 23.70
N GLY A 361 5.21 -38.28 24.53
CA GLY A 361 4.53 -37.05 24.94
C GLY A 361 3.31 -37.29 25.84
N SER A 362 3.13 -38.50 26.35
CA SER A 362 2.29 -38.77 27.52
C SER A 362 2.89 -38.10 28.77
N PHE A 363 2.12 -38.01 29.85
CA PHE A 363 2.63 -37.58 31.14
C PHE A 363 1.87 -38.27 32.28
N VAL A 364 2.52 -38.35 33.45
CA VAL A 364 1.89 -38.74 34.70
C VAL A 364 1.74 -37.49 35.57
N PRO A 365 0.53 -37.12 36.01
CA PRO A 365 0.34 -36.07 37.00
C PRO A 365 0.68 -36.61 38.40
N GLU A 366 1.88 -36.27 38.87
CA GLU A 366 2.38 -36.64 40.20
C GLU A 366 2.19 -35.48 41.17
N ALA A 367 1.90 -35.76 42.44
CA ALA A 367 1.53 -34.70 43.38
C ALA A 367 1.80 -35.00 44.86
N ILE A 368 2.53 -34.09 45.52
CA ILE A 368 2.85 -34.12 46.96
C ILE A 368 2.16 -32.96 47.69
N SER A 369 1.97 -33.07 49.02
CA SER A 369 1.40 -31.97 49.80
C SER A 369 2.36 -30.80 49.93
N GLU A 370 1.86 -29.56 49.89
CA GLU A 370 2.63 -28.34 50.21
C GLU A 370 3.25 -28.41 51.62
N ASN A 371 2.57 -29.08 52.55
CA ASN A 371 3.00 -29.26 53.94
C ASN A 371 4.15 -30.29 54.09
N ALA A 372 4.48 -31.03 53.03
CA ALA A 372 5.67 -31.89 53.01
C ALA A 372 6.97 -31.11 52.72
N PHE A 373 6.87 -29.89 52.19
CA PHE A 373 8.04 -29.07 51.84
C PHE A 373 8.62 -28.34 53.06
N ARG A 374 9.83 -28.70 53.47
CA ARG A 374 10.60 -28.01 54.52
C ARG A 374 11.62 -27.04 53.93
N PRO A 375 12.03 -25.97 54.64
CA PRO A 375 13.25 -25.21 54.30
C PRO A 375 14.45 -26.13 54.10
N LEU A 376 15.37 -25.78 53.19
CA LEU A 376 16.53 -26.64 52.93
C LEU A 376 17.52 -26.73 54.11
N GLY A 377 17.48 -25.78 55.06
CA GLY A 377 18.23 -25.88 56.33
C GLY A 377 17.81 -27.07 57.21
N ASP A 378 16.55 -27.46 57.18
CA ASP A 378 15.98 -28.58 57.97
C ASP A 378 16.46 -29.97 57.48
N TRP A 379 17.24 -30.02 56.39
CA TRP A 379 17.71 -31.27 55.77
C TRP A 379 18.51 -32.14 56.73
N VAL A 380 19.41 -31.55 57.52
CA VAL A 380 20.26 -32.27 58.47
C VAL A 380 19.43 -32.95 59.56
N GLU A 381 18.40 -32.28 60.09
CA GLU A 381 17.48 -32.87 61.05
C GLU A 381 16.61 -33.98 60.44
N TYR A 382 16.24 -33.84 59.16
CA TYR A 382 15.50 -34.87 58.44
C TYR A 382 16.31 -36.16 58.26
N VAL A 383 17.58 -36.05 57.84
CA VAL A 383 18.48 -37.22 57.70
C VAL A 383 18.72 -37.90 59.05
N ILE A 384 18.98 -37.13 60.11
CA ILE A 384 19.13 -37.67 61.49
C ILE A 384 17.85 -38.38 61.95
N GLY A 385 16.67 -37.84 61.63
CA GLY A 385 15.38 -38.44 61.96
C GLY A 385 15.05 -39.72 61.16
N ALA A 386 15.43 -39.77 59.89
CA ALA A 386 15.23 -40.93 59.01
C ALA A 386 16.17 -42.08 59.38
N SER A 387 17.46 -41.80 59.57
CA SER A 387 18.49 -42.76 59.99
C SER A 387 18.51 -43.04 61.49
N ALA A 388 17.47 -42.66 62.24
CA ALA A 388 17.42 -42.76 63.71
C ALA A 388 17.47 -44.19 64.26
N THR A 389 17.32 -45.23 63.42
CA THR A 389 17.53 -46.63 63.81
C THR A 389 19.00 -47.01 63.70
N ASP A 390 19.65 -46.68 62.59
CA ASP A 390 21.07 -46.99 62.36
C ASP A 390 21.98 -46.14 63.27
N LEU A 391 21.58 -44.88 63.50
CA LEU A 391 22.22 -43.99 64.46
C LEU A 391 22.06 -44.46 65.91
N ARG A 392 21.05 -45.28 66.26
CA ARG A 392 20.96 -45.85 67.62
C ARG A 392 22.05 -46.88 67.88
N GLU A 393 22.44 -47.68 66.90
CA GLU A 393 23.58 -48.61 67.07
C GLU A 393 24.88 -47.82 67.25
N TRP A 394 25.06 -46.72 66.51
CA TRP A 394 26.24 -45.85 66.63
C TRP A 394 26.28 -45.05 67.95
N ILE A 395 25.12 -44.58 68.42
CA ILE A 395 24.98 -43.91 69.72
C ILE A 395 25.18 -44.89 70.87
N ALA A 396 24.60 -46.10 70.82
CA ALA A 396 24.83 -47.15 71.81
C ALA A 396 26.31 -47.60 71.84
N ALA A 397 26.99 -47.59 70.69
CA ALA A 397 28.43 -47.84 70.59
C ALA A 397 29.32 -46.66 71.08
N THR A 398 28.72 -45.52 71.44
CA THR A 398 29.43 -44.36 72.02
C THR A 398 28.88 -43.92 73.39
N GLU A 399 27.93 -44.67 73.96
CA GLU A 399 27.35 -44.44 75.29
C GLU A 399 28.31 -44.95 76.38
N PHE A 400 29.19 -44.06 76.87
CA PHE A 400 30.12 -44.36 77.95
C PHE A 400 29.40 -44.39 79.31
N ASP A 401 29.33 -45.57 79.92
CA ASP A 401 29.00 -45.70 81.34
C ASP A 401 30.18 -45.25 82.21
N PHE A 402 29.94 -44.26 83.08
CA PHE A 402 30.96 -43.64 83.92
C PHE A 402 30.72 -43.98 85.40
N GLU A 403 31.32 -45.08 85.86
CA GLU A 403 31.54 -45.25 87.30
C GLU A 403 32.39 -44.10 87.85
N SER A 404 32.06 -43.64 89.06
CA SER A 404 32.69 -42.47 89.66
C SER A 404 34.15 -42.76 90.05
N PHE A 405 35.11 -42.08 89.43
CA PHE A 405 36.52 -42.16 89.83
C PHE A 405 37.20 -40.79 90.00
N ILE A 406 38.17 -40.75 90.92
CA ILE A 406 38.85 -39.53 91.41
C ILE A 406 40.29 -39.51 90.87
N CYS A 407 40.81 -38.33 90.57
CA CYS A 407 42.09 -38.15 89.87
C CYS A 407 43.30 -38.01 90.81
N THR A 408 44.36 -38.82 90.60
CA THR A 408 45.75 -38.54 91.02
C THR A 408 46.79 -39.32 90.20
N ASP A 409 47.91 -38.64 89.88
CA ASP A 409 49.32 -39.09 89.73
C ASP A 409 49.77 -40.14 88.67
N GLY A 410 51.02 -39.99 88.16
CA GLY A 410 51.71 -41.07 87.42
C GLY A 410 53.04 -40.76 86.69
N GLY A 411 53.05 -40.87 85.35
CA GLY A 411 54.25 -40.81 84.46
C GLY A 411 55.05 -42.13 84.34
N PRO A 412 56.28 -42.18 83.74
CA PRO A 412 56.94 -41.22 82.82
C PRO A 412 57.92 -41.78 81.70
N LYS A 413 58.02 -41.09 80.53
CA LYS A 413 59.21 -40.96 79.58
C LYS A 413 59.75 -42.20 78.79
N PRO A 414 60.71 -42.11 77.79
CA PRO A 414 61.39 -40.97 77.07
C PRO A 414 61.40 -41.04 75.48
N LYS A 415 62.31 -40.29 74.80
CA LYS A 415 62.64 -40.14 73.33
C LYS A 415 64.12 -40.56 73.01
N PRO A 416 64.80 -40.45 71.81
CA PRO A 416 64.55 -39.82 70.46
C PRO A 416 64.86 -40.80 69.24
N ASP A 417 65.33 -40.54 67.98
CA ASP A 417 65.78 -39.38 67.13
C ASP A 417 65.85 -39.74 65.58
N ARG A 418 66.06 -38.74 64.67
CA ARG A 418 66.71 -38.78 63.28
C ARG A 418 66.13 -39.64 62.10
N GLU A 419 66.36 -39.40 60.77
CA GLU A 419 66.98 -38.33 59.92
C GLU A 419 66.36 -38.27 58.44
N LYS A 420 67.05 -37.75 57.38
CA LYS A 420 66.57 -37.41 55.99
C LYS A 420 67.71 -37.59 54.91
N PRO A 421 67.59 -37.28 53.57
CA PRO A 421 66.55 -37.41 52.48
C PRO A 421 67.13 -37.99 51.12
N GLU A 422 66.44 -37.92 49.94
CA GLU A 422 66.98 -37.48 48.59
C GLU A 422 66.00 -37.60 47.34
N ARG A 423 66.48 -37.57 46.06
CA ARG A 423 65.79 -37.09 44.81
C ARG A 423 66.29 -37.76 43.49
N GLU A 424 65.73 -37.39 42.31
CA GLU A 424 66.12 -37.70 40.89
C GLU A 424 65.54 -39.01 40.24
N LYS A 425 65.43 -39.28 38.90
CA LYS A 425 65.69 -38.54 37.61
C LYS A 425 64.95 -39.17 36.36
N ARG A 426 64.57 -38.32 35.37
CA ARG A 426 64.62 -38.44 33.87
C ARG A 426 64.11 -39.63 32.98
N GLU A 427 63.29 -39.22 31.99
CA GLU A 427 63.36 -39.42 30.49
C GLU A 427 63.16 -40.79 29.74
N LYS A 428 62.20 -40.77 28.77
CA LYS A 428 62.37 -40.93 27.27
C LYS A 428 61.70 -42.11 26.49
N ASP A 429 61.38 -41.77 25.22
CA ASP A 429 61.29 -42.58 23.97
C ASP A 429 60.22 -43.70 23.82
N GLU A 430 59.70 -44.07 22.62
CA GLU A 430 59.45 -43.40 21.31
C GLU A 430 58.52 -44.32 20.45
N ARG A 431 57.93 -43.84 19.32
CA ARG A 431 57.35 -44.61 18.16
C ARG A 431 56.07 -45.45 18.38
N GLU A 432 55.31 -45.92 17.36
CA GLU A 432 55.06 -45.49 15.95
C GLU A 432 53.68 -46.01 15.46
N THR A 433 53.19 -45.52 14.31
CA THR A 433 51.93 -45.99 13.65
C THR A 433 52.20 -47.06 12.57
N PRO A 434 51.23 -47.95 12.26
CA PRO A 434 50.45 -47.79 10.99
C PRO A 434 48.96 -48.22 11.11
N VAL A 435 47.98 -47.49 10.56
CA VAL A 435 47.52 -47.46 9.15
C VAL A 435 46.96 -48.78 8.60
N THR A 436 45.63 -48.89 8.43
CA THR A 436 44.96 -49.21 7.13
C THR A 436 43.43 -49.03 7.12
N LYS A 437 42.93 -48.50 5.99
CA LYS A 437 41.55 -48.58 5.45
C LYS A 437 41.57 -49.70 4.36
N PRO A 438 40.47 -50.21 3.67
CA PRO A 438 39.46 -49.38 2.98
C PRO A 438 38.08 -49.99 2.50
N ILE A 439 37.29 -49.15 1.79
CA ILE A 439 36.36 -49.45 0.65
C ILE A 439 35.13 -50.39 0.91
N ALA A 440 33.89 -49.87 0.99
CA ALA A 440 32.89 -49.59 -0.10
C ALA A 440 32.00 -50.83 -0.46
N THR A 441 30.82 -50.77 -1.12
CA THR A 441 30.31 -49.86 -2.18
C THR A 441 28.76 -49.75 -2.25
N LYS A 442 28.28 -48.80 -3.07
CA LYS A 442 26.91 -48.33 -3.37
C LYS A 442 25.94 -49.35 -4.01
N THR A 443 24.63 -49.17 -3.78
CA THR A 443 23.52 -49.00 -4.77
C THR A 443 22.27 -48.51 -4.00
N ALA A 444 21.43 -47.52 -4.35
CA ALA A 444 21.02 -46.80 -5.57
C ALA A 444 19.63 -47.23 -6.12
N GLY A 445 18.63 -46.33 -6.05
CA GLY A 445 17.27 -46.49 -6.59
C GLY A 445 16.55 -45.14 -6.75
N LYS A 446 15.76 -44.97 -7.81
CA LYS A 446 14.96 -43.78 -8.22
C LYS A 446 13.47 -44.18 -8.25
N LYS A 447 12.43 -43.35 -8.37
CA LYS A 447 12.18 -41.89 -8.64
C LYS A 447 10.73 -41.60 -8.08
N SER A 448 10.00 -40.49 -8.20
CA SER A 448 9.98 -39.27 -9.05
C SER A 448 8.94 -38.27 -8.44
N THR A 449 8.58 -37.09 -8.98
CA THR A 449 9.31 -35.87 -9.41
C THR A 449 8.27 -34.75 -9.63
N THR A 450 8.43 -33.58 -9.00
CA THR A 450 7.89 -32.30 -9.49
C THR A 450 8.92 -31.20 -9.27
N ASN A 451 8.99 -30.24 -10.20
CA ASN A 451 10.17 -29.37 -10.39
C ASN A 451 9.87 -27.90 -10.09
N ALA A 452 10.86 -27.21 -9.51
CA ALA A 452 10.97 -25.74 -9.52
C ALA A 452 12.39 -25.23 -9.89
N ALA A 453 13.41 -26.09 -9.86
CA ALA A 453 14.82 -25.68 -10.01
C ALA A 453 15.29 -25.44 -11.47
N ALA A 454 14.54 -25.92 -12.47
CA ALA A 454 15.02 -26.02 -13.85
C ALA A 454 15.13 -24.69 -14.63
N ALA A 455 14.66 -23.57 -14.06
CA ALA A 455 14.61 -22.28 -14.77
C ALA A 455 15.93 -21.49 -14.75
N VAL A 456 16.86 -21.78 -13.83
CA VAL A 456 18.04 -20.93 -13.57
C VAL A 456 19.27 -21.34 -14.40
N GLU A 457 19.49 -22.63 -14.65
CA GLU A 457 20.72 -23.14 -15.29
C GLU A 457 20.87 -22.79 -16.78
N SER A 458 19.86 -22.22 -17.44
CA SER A 458 19.87 -22.00 -18.89
C SER A 458 20.58 -20.72 -19.36
N LEU A 459 21.01 -19.84 -18.45
CA LEU A 459 21.35 -18.44 -18.78
C LEU A 459 22.82 -18.15 -19.12
N THR A 460 23.74 -19.11 -18.95
CA THR A 460 25.20 -18.87 -18.97
C THR A 460 25.91 -19.14 -20.31
N THR A 461 25.19 -19.36 -21.41
CA THR A 461 25.83 -19.42 -22.74
C THR A 461 26.37 -18.03 -23.11
N ALA A 462 27.67 -17.91 -23.37
CA ALA A 462 28.32 -16.63 -23.69
C ALA A 462 27.90 -16.09 -25.07
N ARG A 463 26.79 -15.33 -25.10
CA ARG A 463 26.34 -14.57 -26.28
C ARG A 463 27.09 -13.23 -26.38
N PRO A 464 27.35 -12.69 -27.58
CA PRO A 464 27.94 -11.36 -27.73
C PRO A 464 27.01 -10.25 -27.20
N PRO A 465 27.53 -9.10 -26.74
CA PRO A 465 26.71 -8.03 -26.14
C PRO A 465 25.57 -7.50 -27.04
N SER A 466 25.75 -7.52 -28.36
CA SER A 466 24.70 -7.16 -29.33
C SER A 466 23.49 -8.11 -29.27
N ALA A 467 23.71 -9.40 -29.05
CA ALA A 467 22.63 -10.39 -28.90
C ALA A 467 21.96 -10.31 -27.52
N TRP A 468 22.69 -9.91 -26.47
CA TRP A 468 22.09 -9.61 -25.17
C TRP A 468 21.20 -8.37 -25.23
N LYS A 469 21.59 -7.33 -25.97
CA LYS A 469 20.73 -6.18 -26.23
C LYS A 469 19.43 -6.57 -26.92
N VAL A 470 19.49 -7.34 -28.01
CA VAL A 470 18.28 -7.83 -28.70
C VAL A 470 17.40 -8.65 -27.76
N ARG A 471 17.98 -9.54 -26.94
CA ARG A 471 17.19 -10.30 -25.95
C ARG A 471 16.58 -9.43 -24.85
N CYS A 472 17.24 -8.33 -24.47
CA CYS A 472 16.65 -7.32 -23.58
C CYS A 472 15.48 -6.60 -24.27
N ASP A 473 15.66 -6.10 -25.50
CA ASP A 473 14.62 -5.43 -26.29
C ASP A 473 13.40 -6.34 -26.60
N GLU A 474 13.60 -7.66 -26.66
CA GLU A 474 12.55 -8.69 -26.67
C GLU A 474 11.83 -8.80 -25.33
N LEU A 475 12.56 -9.06 -24.23
CA LEU A 475 11.99 -9.24 -22.89
C LEU A 475 11.26 -7.99 -22.38
N GLU A 476 11.82 -6.81 -22.63
CA GLU A 476 11.19 -5.53 -22.28
C GLU A 476 9.88 -5.33 -23.06
N ARG A 477 9.75 -5.90 -24.26
CA ARG A 477 8.51 -5.89 -25.05
C ARG A 477 7.52 -6.93 -24.52
N GLU A 478 7.96 -8.17 -24.35
CA GLU A 478 7.16 -9.27 -23.79
C GLU A 478 6.54 -8.89 -22.42
N PHE A 479 7.28 -8.18 -21.57
CA PHE A 479 6.78 -7.67 -20.29
C PHE A 479 5.64 -6.64 -20.44
N ARG A 480 5.73 -5.75 -21.43
CA ARG A 480 4.74 -4.68 -21.71
C ARG A 480 3.52 -5.21 -22.45
N ASP A 481 3.68 -6.23 -23.27
CA ASP A 481 2.63 -6.80 -24.14
C ASP A 481 1.81 -7.91 -23.42
N ARG A 482 2.33 -8.50 -22.32
CA ARG A 482 1.54 -9.36 -21.42
C ARG A 482 0.51 -8.51 -20.64
N ASP A 483 -0.75 -8.90 -20.63
CA ASP A 483 -1.83 -8.26 -19.86
C ASP A 483 -1.73 -8.50 -18.33
N GLY A 484 -2.51 -7.75 -17.55
CA GLY A 484 -2.64 -7.92 -16.09
C GLY A 484 -1.82 -6.93 -15.24
N PRO A 485 -1.69 -7.18 -13.91
CA PRO A 485 -0.92 -6.34 -12.97
C PRO A 485 0.57 -6.69 -12.90
N LEU A 486 1.39 -5.84 -12.26
CA LEU A 486 2.85 -6.02 -12.09
C LEU A 486 3.22 -7.24 -11.23
N ASP A 487 2.30 -7.77 -10.41
CA ASP A 487 2.45 -9.00 -9.64
C ASP A 487 1.81 -10.24 -10.29
N SER A 488 1.35 -10.13 -11.55
CA SER A 488 0.93 -11.29 -12.35
C SER A 488 2.05 -12.34 -12.45
N PRO A 489 1.79 -13.63 -12.19
CA PRO A 489 2.80 -14.70 -12.28
C PRO A 489 3.61 -14.64 -13.58
N GLU A 490 2.92 -14.35 -14.68
CA GLU A 490 3.46 -14.23 -16.03
C GLU A 490 4.52 -13.11 -16.15
N ARG A 491 4.37 -11.98 -15.46
CA ARG A 491 5.42 -10.93 -15.45
C ARG A 491 6.52 -11.24 -14.44
N LEU A 492 6.23 -11.98 -13.36
CA LEU A 492 7.24 -12.36 -12.37
C LEU A 492 8.31 -13.31 -12.93
N GLU A 493 7.95 -14.19 -13.88
CA GLU A 493 8.90 -15.06 -14.60
C GLU A 493 9.88 -14.30 -15.51
N LEU A 494 9.57 -13.06 -15.89
CA LEU A 494 10.42 -12.23 -16.76
C LEU A 494 11.49 -11.45 -15.97
N TRP A 495 11.25 -11.13 -14.70
CA TRP A 495 12.18 -10.32 -13.90
C TRP A 495 13.60 -10.90 -13.80
N PRO A 496 13.81 -12.21 -13.53
CA PRO A 496 15.16 -12.79 -13.51
C PRO A 496 15.84 -12.79 -14.88
N GLN A 497 15.07 -12.97 -15.97
CA GLN A 497 15.59 -12.95 -17.34
C GLN A 497 16.03 -11.54 -17.74
N LEU A 498 15.23 -10.52 -17.42
CA LEU A 498 15.59 -9.11 -17.58
C LEU A 498 16.82 -8.74 -16.75
N ALA A 499 16.91 -9.23 -15.51
CA ALA A 499 18.06 -8.98 -14.65
C ALA A 499 19.36 -9.56 -15.24
N ALA A 500 19.32 -10.82 -15.67
CA ALA A 500 20.46 -11.48 -16.31
C ALA A 500 20.87 -10.82 -17.64
N ALA A 501 19.90 -10.47 -18.50
CA ALA A 501 20.17 -9.79 -19.77
C ALA A 501 20.80 -8.40 -19.57
N ASN A 502 20.38 -7.66 -18.53
CA ASN A 502 20.99 -6.38 -18.17
C ASN A 502 22.39 -6.54 -17.60
N ALA A 503 22.63 -7.51 -16.72
CA ALA A 503 23.97 -7.79 -16.19
C ALA A 503 24.97 -8.17 -17.30
N ALA A 504 24.52 -8.96 -18.29
CA ALA A 504 25.34 -9.40 -19.42
C ALA A 504 25.70 -8.30 -20.44
N MET A 505 25.09 -7.11 -20.35
CA MET A 505 25.45 -5.95 -21.17
C MET A 505 26.59 -5.10 -20.58
N GLY A 506 27.06 -5.40 -19.36
CA GLY A 506 28.20 -4.73 -18.72
C GLY A 506 27.83 -3.71 -17.64
N ASP A 507 28.87 -3.09 -17.07
CA ASP A 507 28.80 -2.34 -15.81
C ASP A 507 27.79 -1.19 -15.81
N ASP A 508 27.61 -0.48 -16.93
CA ASP A 508 26.65 0.62 -17.07
C ASP A 508 25.17 0.19 -16.85
N ARG A 509 24.85 -1.11 -17.04
CA ARG A 509 23.50 -1.67 -16.84
C ARG A 509 23.35 -2.43 -15.52
N LYS A 510 24.37 -2.47 -14.64
CA LYS A 510 24.28 -3.10 -13.30
C LYS A 510 23.16 -2.51 -12.43
N GLY A 511 22.86 -1.21 -12.56
CA GLY A 511 21.74 -0.57 -11.86
C GLY A 511 20.38 -1.17 -12.26
N GLU A 512 20.12 -1.28 -13.56
CA GLU A 512 18.90 -1.90 -14.11
C GLU A 512 18.78 -3.37 -13.72
N ALA A 513 19.89 -4.12 -13.78
CA ALA A 513 19.94 -5.51 -13.37
C ALA A 513 19.56 -5.69 -11.88
N ALA A 514 20.10 -4.84 -11.00
CA ALA A 514 19.77 -4.83 -9.58
C ALA A 514 18.28 -4.52 -9.32
N ILE A 515 17.70 -3.55 -10.01
CA ILE A 515 16.27 -3.22 -9.88
C ILE A 515 15.40 -4.42 -10.34
N CYS A 516 15.77 -5.09 -11.43
CA CYS A 516 15.05 -6.29 -11.91
C CYS A 516 15.16 -7.46 -10.92
N TRP A 517 16.35 -7.73 -10.37
CA TRP A 517 16.54 -8.76 -9.32
C TRP A 517 15.72 -8.48 -8.06
N VAL A 518 15.74 -7.22 -7.59
CA VAL A 518 15.00 -6.79 -6.39
C VAL A 518 13.48 -6.85 -6.60
N ASN A 519 13.00 -6.70 -7.84
CA ASN A 519 11.60 -6.94 -8.20
C ASN A 519 11.24 -8.44 -8.22
N ALA A 520 12.09 -9.33 -8.76
CA ALA A 520 11.89 -10.78 -8.66
C ALA A 520 11.78 -11.24 -7.19
N LEU A 521 12.70 -10.76 -6.35
CA LEU A 521 12.71 -11.01 -4.90
C LEU A 521 11.53 -10.38 -4.14
N TRP A 522 10.75 -9.51 -4.78
CA TRP A 522 9.64 -8.82 -4.11
C TRP A 522 8.43 -9.71 -3.83
N ASN A 523 8.22 -10.77 -4.62
CA ASN A 523 7.07 -11.64 -4.43
C ASN A 523 7.44 -13.05 -3.94
N GLN A 524 8.54 -13.63 -4.42
CA GLN A 524 9.03 -14.93 -3.97
C GLN A 524 10.55 -14.90 -3.73
N PRO A 525 11.03 -14.60 -2.51
CA PRO A 525 12.46 -14.60 -2.20
C PRO A 525 13.02 -16.03 -2.12
N ALA A 526 13.39 -16.58 -3.28
CA ALA A 526 14.00 -17.90 -3.41
C ALA A 526 15.54 -17.82 -3.44
N ALA A 527 16.21 -18.89 -2.99
CA ALA A 527 17.66 -18.95 -2.82
C ALA A 527 18.46 -18.47 -4.04
N GLY A 528 18.25 -19.11 -5.20
CA GLY A 528 18.96 -18.78 -6.44
C GLY A 528 18.68 -17.36 -6.99
N LEU A 529 17.60 -16.69 -6.56
CA LEU A 529 17.35 -15.28 -6.91
C LEU A 529 18.16 -14.33 -6.02
N ILE A 530 18.40 -14.70 -4.76
CA ILE A 530 19.27 -13.95 -3.84
C ILE A 530 20.73 -14.08 -4.32
N ASP A 531 21.12 -15.30 -4.70
CA ASP A 531 22.43 -15.58 -5.28
C ASP A 531 22.65 -14.79 -6.58
N GLY A 532 21.69 -14.84 -7.51
CA GLY A 532 21.73 -14.07 -8.76
C GLY A 532 21.90 -12.56 -8.56
N TRP A 533 21.29 -11.96 -7.52
CA TRP A 533 21.51 -10.55 -7.20
C TRP A 533 22.89 -10.29 -6.60
N ALA A 534 23.34 -11.11 -5.65
CA ALA A 534 24.64 -10.95 -5.00
C ALA A 534 25.79 -11.11 -6.00
N ASP A 535 25.71 -12.11 -6.87
CA ASP A 535 26.73 -12.37 -7.89
C ASP A 535 26.69 -11.34 -9.04
N CYS A 536 25.56 -10.63 -9.23
CA CYS A 536 25.44 -9.51 -10.17
C CYS A 536 26.07 -8.20 -9.64
N GLU A 537 25.85 -7.85 -8.37
CA GLU A 537 26.50 -6.67 -7.76
C GLU A 537 27.98 -6.93 -7.44
N THR A 538 28.33 -8.18 -7.11
CA THR A 538 29.67 -8.59 -6.66
C THR A 538 30.13 -9.92 -7.29
N PRO A 539 30.45 -9.95 -8.60
CA PRO A 539 30.90 -11.16 -9.28
C PRO A 539 32.12 -11.79 -8.59
N ASN A 540 32.03 -13.09 -8.30
CA ASN A 540 33.07 -13.92 -7.65
C ASN A 540 33.51 -13.46 -6.24
N ALA A 541 32.74 -12.60 -5.55
CA ALA A 541 33.13 -12.15 -4.21
C ALA A 541 33.01 -13.26 -3.14
N PRO A 542 34.01 -13.43 -2.25
CA PRO A 542 34.02 -14.50 -1.27
C PRO A 542 33.05 -14.19 -0.12
N ARG A 543 31.97 -14.97 -0.01
CA ARG A 543 30.86 -14.81 0.97
C ARG A 543 31.30 -15.13 2.42
N THR A 544 32.16 -14.29 2.96
CA THR A 544 32.96 -14.51 4.18
C THR A 544 32.82 -13.35 5.17
N ALA A 545 33.23 -13.59 6.42
CA ALA A 545 33.26 -12.56 7.47
C ALA A 545 34.09 -11.33 7.07
N ALA A 546 35.29 -11.55 6.53
CA ALA A 546 36.21 -10.47 6.16
C ALA A 546 35.66 -9.56 5.05
N GLU A 547 34.99 -10.13 4.04
CA GLU A 547 34.36 -9.37 2.95
C GLU A 547 33.17 -8.52 3.45
N LEU A 548 32.39 -9.05 4.39
CA LEU A 548 31.30 -8.30 5.03
C LEU A 548 31.86 -7.16 5.91
N ASP A 549 32.87 -7.45 6.72
CA ASP A 549 33.51 -6.46 7.61
C ASP A 549 34.18 -5.33 6.81
N ALA A 550 34.87 -5.65 5.71
CA ALA A 550 35.50 -4.67 4.83
C ALA A 550 34.48 -3.70 4.21
N ARG A 551 33.27 -4.17 3.87
CA ARG A 551 32.18 -3.33 3.34
C ARG A 551 31.49 -2.51 4.42
N LEU A 552 31.33 -3.06 5.64
CA LEU A 552 30.82 -2.35 6.81
C LEU A 552 31.75 -1.19 7.25
N ALA A 553 33.05 -1.30 6.97
CA ALA A 553 34.06 -0.29 7.33
C ALA A 553 34.07 0.97 6.44
N VAL A 554 33.31 1.01 5.33
CA VAL A 554 33.30 2.15 4.40
C VAL A 554 32.54 3.34 5.01
N PRO A 555 33.18 4.50 5.29
CA PRO A 555 32.56 5.58 6.07
C PRO A 555 31.63 6.50 5.25
N SER A 556 31.63 6.39 3.92
CA SER A 556 30.74 7.16 3.03
C SER A 556 30.45 6.39 1.74
N PRO A 557 29.68 5.28 1.83
CA PRO A 557 29.48 4.38 0.70
C PRO A 557 28.60 5.00 -0.38
N THR A 558 28.90 4.71 -1.64
CA THR A 558 28.05 5.02 -2.80
C THR A 558 26.79 4.13 -2.81
N PRO A 559 25.72 4.51 -3.54
CA PRO A 559 24.50 3.69 -3.60
C PRO A 559 24.75 2.24 -4.06
N SER A 560 25.66 2.02 -5.03
CA SER A 560 26.06 0.67 -5.45
C SER A 560 26.75 -0.11 -4.34
N GLN A 561 27.64 0.50 -3.54
CA GLN A 561 28.27 -0.15 -2.40
C GLN A 561 27.25 -0.55 -1.31
N VAL A 562 26.20 0.25 -1.09
CA VAL A 562 25.13 -0.09 -0.13
C VAL A 562 24.27 -1.23 -0.65
N ARG A 563 23.87 -1.24 -1.95
CA ARG A 563 23.16 -2.38 -2.55
C ARG A 563 23.98 -3.67 -2.52
N ALA A 564 25.27 -3.58 -2.85
CA ALA A 564 26.20 -4.72 -2.82
C ALA A 564 26.41 -5.29 -1.41
N LEU A 565 26.37 -4.47 -0.35
CA LEU A 565 26.34 -4.97 1.02
C LEU A 565 25.00 -5.64 1.36
N ALA A 566 23.88 -5.06 0.92
CA ALA A 566 22.54 -5.62 1.18
C ALA A 566 22.33 -6.99 0.49
N SER A 567 22.78 -7.15 -0.75
CA SER A 567 22.70 -8.42 -1.48
C SER A 567 23.66 -9.47 -0.90
N LEU A 568 24.91 -9.09 -0.59
CA LEU A 568 25.87 -9.97 0.11
C LEU A 568 25.32 -10.43 1.47
N PHE A 569 24.76 -9.52 2.27
CA PHE A 569 24.13 -9.86 3.55
C PHE A 569 23.02 -10.89 3.37
N LEU A 570 22.10 -10.66 2.42
CA LEU A 570 21.00 -11.60 2.14
C LEU A 570 21.52 -12.97 1.68
N ALA A 571 22.56 -13.03 0.86
CA ALA A 571 23.17 -14.28 0.39
C ALA A 571 23.86 -15.05 1.51
N VAL A 572 24.66 -14.38 2.35
CA VAL A 572 25.28 -14.98 3.57
C VAL A 572 24.20 -15.43 4.56
N ALA A 573 23.14 -14.64 4.71
CA ALA A 573 22.01 -14.91 5.60
C ALA A 573 21.19 -16.14 5.20
N GLN A 574 21.39 -16.75 4.02
CA GLN A 574 20.74 -18.01 3.65
C GLN A 574 21.24 -19.18 4.51
N GLY A 575 22.57 -19.37 4.59
CA GLY A 575 23.20 -20.45 5.33
C GLY A 575 23.39 -20.17 6.83
N THR A 576 23.06 -18.95 7.29
CA THR A 576 23.12 -18.51 8.69
C THR A 576 24.39 -18.93 9.46
N PRO A 577 25.60 -18.70 8.91
CA PRO A 577 26.84 -19.16 9.55
C PRO A 577 27.07 -18.44 10.89
N ASP A 578 27.67 -19.11 11.87
CA ASP A 578 27.73 -18.60 13.24
C ASP A 578 28.46 -17.26 13.39
N TRP A 579 29.42 -16.96 12.50
CA TRP A 579 30.11 -15.67 12.45
C TRP A 579 29.22 -14.48 12.05
N LEU A 580 28.02 -14.72 11.48
CA LEU A 580 27.06 -13.69 11.11
C LEU A 580 26.33 -13.12 12.33
N LYS A 581 25.94 -13.97 13.31
CA LYS A 581 25.19 -13.58 14.51
C LYS A 581 25.80 -12.36 15.24
N PRO A 582 27.09 -12.33 15.60
CA PRO A 582 27.69 -11.17 16.27
C PRO A 582 27.81 -9.91 15.38
N ARG A 583 27.62 -10.04 14.05
CA ARG A 583 27.68 -8.92 13.09
C ARG A 583 26.32 -8.29 12.78
N LEU A 584 25.20 -8.93 13.16
CA LEU A 584 23.86 -8.40 12.93
C LEU A 584 23.66 -6.94 13.44
N PRO A 585 24.16 -6.52 14.62
CA PRO A 585 24.04 -5.14 15.06
C PRO A 585 24.83 -4.13 14.20
N ALA A 586 25.97 -4.55 13.64
CA ALA A 586 26.77 -3.72 12.73
C ALA A 586 26.10 -3.60 11.35
N VAL A 587 25.57 -4.70 10.82
CA VAL A 587 24.77 -4.73 9.59
C VAL A 587 23.53 -3.84 9.73
N GLN A 588 22.81 -3.94 10.85
CA GLN A 588 21.68 -3.06 11.16
C GLN A 588 22.13 -1.61 11.13
N LYS A 589 23.11 -1.22 11.96
CA LYS A 589 23.59 0.17 12.06
C LYS A 589 24.00 0.76 10.70
N PHE A 590 24.68 -0.01 9.86
CA PHE A 590 25.09 0.42 8.52
C PHE A 590 23.89 0.61 7.58
N LEU A 591 22.97 -0.35 7.54
CA LEU A 591 21.78 -0.28 6.70
C LEU A 591 20.85 0.86 7.12
N GLU A 592 20.65 1.08 8.43
CA GLU A 592 19.84 2.19 8.95
C GLU A 592 20.48 3.56 8.66
N ALA A 593 21.80 3.68 8.73
CA ALA A 593 22.51 4.92 8.40
C ALA A 593 22.49 5.26 6.90
N HIS A 594 22.20 4.29 6.02
CA HIS A 594 22.30 4.42 4.56
C HIS A 594 21.03 3.97 3.81
N GLU A 595 19.91 3.80 4.52
CA GLU A 595 18.61 3.28 4.03
C GLU A 595 18.08 4.06 2.81
N THR A 596 18.33 5.37 2.76
CA THR A 596 17.94 6.28 1.66
C THR A 596 18.72 6.08 0.37
N LYS A 597 19.83 5.32 0.37
CA LYS A 597 20.63 4.97 -0.81
C LYS A 597 20.24 3.63 -1.43
N LEU A 598 19.35 2.87 -0.80
CA LEU A 598 18.77 1.63 -1.32
C LEU A 598 17.44 1.90 -2.05
N PRO A 599 17.06 1.06 -3.03
CA PRO A 599 15.67 0.89 -3.42
C PRO A 599 14.84 0.47 -2.20
N VAL A 600 13.60 0.95 -2.08
CA VAL A 600 12.69 0.70 -0.96
C VAL A 600 12.53 -0.81 -0.70
N ARG A 601 12.39 -1.58 -1.78
CA ARG A 601 12.31 -3.05 -1.74
C ARG A 601 13.54 -3.71 -1.11
N GLY A 602 14.74 -3.24 -1.47
CA GLY A 602 16.01 -3.79 -0.98
C GLY A 602 16.20 -3.53 0.52
N ALA A 603 15.85 -2.32 0.97
CA ALA A 603 15.85 -1.98 2.39
C ALA A 603 14.87 -2.86 3.18
N TRP A 604 13.64 -3.05 2.69
CA TRP A 604 12.64 -3.90 3.35
C TRP A 604 13.05 -5.38 3.39
N LEU A 605 13.56 -5.93 2.29
CA LEU A 605 14.03 -7.32 2.21
C LEU A 605 15.16 -7.59 3.23
N ALA A 606 16.16 -6.70 3.31
CA ALA A 606 17.25 -6.82 4.27
C ALA A 606 16.73 -6.72 5.72
N ALA A 607 15.83 -5.78 6.01
CA ALA A 607 15.25 -5.61 7.34
C ALA A 607 14.40 -6.80 7.79
N VAL A 608 13.55 -7.35 6.92
CA VAL A 608 12.76 -8.56 7.20
C VAL A 608 13.69 -9.74 7.52
N ARG A 609 14.79 -9.93 6.78
CA ARG A 609 15.75 -11.00 7.08
C ARG A 609 16.51 -10.74 8.37
N LEU A 610 16.90 -9.50 8.66
CA LEU A 610 17.59 -9.16 9.91
C LEU A 610 16.70 -9.39 11.13
N ALA A 611 15.42 -8.98 11.08
CA ALA A 611 14.45 -9.23 12.14
C ALA A 611 14.22 -10.74 12.38
N GLN A 612 14.20 -11.57 11.33
CA GLN A 612 14.14 -13.02 11.47
C GLN A 612 15.37 -13.60 12.18
N LEU A 613 16.58 -13.16 11.83
CA LEU A 613 17.82 -13.66 12.42
C LEU A 613 18.04 -13.20 13.87
N SER A 614 17.54 -12.02 14.22
CA SER A 614 17.59 -11.46 15.58
C SER A 614 16.47 -12.01 16.52
N GLY A 615 15.92 -13.19 16.24
CA GLY A 615 14.90 -13.82 17.09
C GLY A 615 13.49 -13.23 16.94
N THR A 616 13.10 -12.88 15.71
CA THR A 616 11.82 -12.22 15.38
C THR A 616 11.60 -10.87 16.07
N ASP A 617 12.55 -9.95 15.89
CA ASP A 617 12.45 -8.57 16.40
C ASP A 617 11.36 -7.76 15.68
N VAL A 618 10.14 -7.84 16.22
CA VAL A 618 8.97 -7.07 15.75
C VAL A 618 9.19 -5.56 15.89
N LEU A 619 9.91 -5.12 16.93
CA LEU A 619 10.10 -3.69 17.23
C LEU A 619 11.13 -3.06 16.29
N GLY A 620 12.21 -3.77 15.99
CA GLY A 620 13.16 -3.39 14.95
C GLY A 620 12.50 -3.30 13.57
N LEU A 621 11.71 -4.31 13.18
CA LEU A 621 11.01 -4.25 11.90
C LEU A 621 9.93 -3.14 11.86
N ALA A 622 9.24 -2.87 12.96
CA ALA A 622 8.29 -1.75 13.07
C ALA A 622 8.98 -0.38 12.93
N ARG A 623 10.21 -0.22 13.46
CA ARG A 623 11.02 1.00 13.26
C ARG A 623 11.42 1.18 11.80
N VAL A 624 11.83 0.10 11.12
CA VAL A 624 12.11 0.14 9.67
C VAL A 624 10.84 0.46 8.88
N ARG A 625 9.71 -0.19 9.20
CA ARG A 625 8.39 0.09 8.61
C ARG A 625 8.09 1.57 8.69
N ASP A 626 8.22 2.19 9.87
CA ASP A 626 7.86 3.60 10.05
C ASP A 626 8.80 4.57 9.31
N ARG A 627 10.10 4.25 9.18
CA ARG A 627 11.01 5.04 8.31
C ARG A 627 10.72 4.85 6.83
N VAL A 628 10.50 3.62 6.37
CA VAL A 628 10.22 3.31 4.96
C VAL A 628 8.87 3.88 4.53
N LEU A 629 7.83 3.73 5.36
CA LEU A 629 6.54 4.40 5.14
C LEU A 629 6.70 5.92 5.21
N GLY A 630 7.53 6.47 6.11
CA GLY A 630 7.89 7.89 6.13
C GLY A 630 8.52 8.38 4.81
N ARG A 631 9.51 7.66 4.26
CA ARG A 631 10.09 7.93 2.94
C ARG A 631 9.02 7.90 1.84
N LEU A 632 8.14 6.90 1.87
CA LEU A 632 6.99 6.78 0.97
C LEU A 632 5.90 7.84 1.22
N LEU A 633 5.86 8.50 2.38
CA LEU A 633 4.94 9.60 2.71
C LEU A 633 5.45 10.92 2.14
N GLU A 634 6.75 11.16 2.26
CA GLU A 634 7.43 12.38 1.79
C GLU A 634 7.63 12.40 0.27
N ARG A 635 7.90 11.24 -0.35
CA ARG A 635 8.47 11.15 -1.72
C ARG A 635 7.76 10.12 -2.60
N GLY A 636 7.13 9.11 -2.02
CA GLY A 636 6.68 7.92 -2.76
C GLY A 636 7.87 7.05 -3.22
N LEU A 637 7.64 6.20 -4.24
CA LEU A 637 8.75 5.53 -4.95
C LEU A 637 9.47 6.50 -5.89
N SER A 638 10.79 6.33 -6.03
CA SER A 638 11.59 7.07 -7.01
C SER A 638 11.63 6.31 -8.33
N ALA A 639 11.20 6.95 -9.42
CA ALA A 639 11.25 6.41 -10.77
C ALA A 639 12.68 6.16 -11.30
N GLU A 640 13.72 6.55 -10.55
CA GLU A 640 15.14 6.28 -10.88
C GLU A 640 15.80 5.23 -9.97
N GLN A 641 15.22 4.92 -8.81
CA GLN A 641 15.79 3.97 -7.85
C GLN A 641 14.96 2.69 -7.69
N ASP A 642 13.65 2.77 -7.90
CA ASP A 642 12.70 1.70 -7.58
C ASP A 642 12.07 1.05 -8.84
N LEU A 643 12.06 1.76 -9.98
CA LEU A 643 11.43 1.34 -11.24
C LEU A 643 12.48 1.25 -12.38
N PRO A 644 12.48 0.19 -13.22
CA PRO A 644 13.39 0.07 -14.36
C PRO A 644 13.17 1.09 -15.47
N THR A 645 14.24 1.40 -16.21
CA THR A 645 14.27 2.27 -17.40
C THR A 645 13.16 1.93 -18.41
N PHE A 646 12.91 0.65 -18.69
CA PHE A 646 11.94 0.25 -19.73
C PHE A 646 10.46 0.45 -19.34
N LEU A 647 10.14 0.46 -18.04
CA LEU A 647 8.81 0.80 -17.53
C LEU A 647 8.64 2.31 -17.37
N ARG A 648 9.67 3.00 -16.84
CA ARG A 648 9.79 4.47 -16.83
C ARG A 648 9.58 5.09 -18.22
N PHE A 649 10.03 4.40 -19.27
CA PHE A 649 9.87 4.81 -20.67
C PHE A 649 8.89 3.96 -21.50
N ALA A 650 8.00 3.21 -20.85
CA ALA A 650 6.92 2.50 -21.54
C ALA A 650 6.02 3.49 -22.32
N GLY A 651 5.60 3.10 -23.53
CA GLY A 651 4.88 3.99 -24.46
C GLY A 651 5.76 4.74 -25.47
N LEU A 652 6.96 4.23 -25.79
CA LEU A 652 7.75 4.46 -27.01
C LEU A 652 7.72 5.90 -27.60
N LYS A 653 8.06 6.90 -26.77
CA LYS A 653 8.47 8.24 -27.25
C LYS A 653 9.23 9.11 -26.23
N ASN A 654 9.59 8.57 -25.06
CA ASN A 654 9.90 9.41 -23.90
C ASN A 654 11.30 10.07 -23.90
N SER A 655 12.29 9.55 -24.64
CA SER A 655 13.57 10.27 -24.83
C SER A 655 13.39 11.53 -25.68
N GLU A 656 12.62 11.44 -26.76
CA GLU A 656 12.23 12.60 -27.57
C GLU A 656 11.29 13.53 -26.81
N ARG A 657 10.33 13.02 -26.03
CA ARG A 657 9.48 13.87 -25.18
C ARG A 657 10.25 14.58 -24.09
N LEU A 658 11.23 13.95 -23.44
CA LEU A 658 12.05 14.64 -22.45
C LEU A 658 12.83 15.78 -23.11
N ARG A 659 13.39 15.55 -24.31
CA ARG A 659 13.99 16.60 -25.13
C ARG A 659 12.98 17.71 -25.47
N VAL A 660 11.78 17.37 -25.93
CA VAL A 660 10.71 18.34 -26.25
C VAL A 660 10.26 19.12 -25.00
N VAL A 661 10.13 18.49 -23.83
CA VAL A 661 9.79 19.17 -22.58
C VAL A 661 10.90 20.15 -22.16
N ARG A 662 12.18 19.76 -22.30
CA ARG A 662 13.35 20.64 -22.08
C ARG A 662 13.36 21.83 -23.04
N GLU A 663 13.24 21.59 -24.35
CA GLU A 663 13.15 22.62 -25.40
C GLU A 663 11.97 23.58 -25.14
N ARG A 664 10.78 23.03 -24.87
CA ARG A 664 9.55 23.79 -24.61
C ARG A 664 9.53 24.50 -23.26
N MET A 665 10.33 24.07 -22.28
CA MET A 665 10.50 24.80 -21.01
C MET A 665 11.14 26.18 -21.25
N VAL A 666 12.04 26.30 -22.25
CA VAL A 666 12.63 27.58 -22.65
C VAL A 666 11.61 28.47 -23.38
N ASP A 667 10.77 27.90 -24.25
CA ASP A 667 9.64 28.62 -24.86
C ASP A 667 8.63 29.11 -23.81
N LEU A 668 8.34 28.27 -22.81
CA LEU A 668 7.43 28.55 -21.71
C LEU A 668 7.97 29.64 -20.77
N HIS A 669 9.26 29.59 -20.43
CA HIS A 669 9.94 30.68 -19.70
C HIS A 669 9.84 32.01 -20.46
N ARG A 670 10.13 32.01 -21.77
CA ARG A 670 10.05 33.20 -22.62
C ARG A 670 8.62 33.78 -22.68
N ALA A 671 7.60 32.92 -22.82
CA ALA A 671 6.20 33.34 -22.83
C ALA A 671 5.75 33.90 -21.47
N ALA A 672 6.02 33.16 -20.39
CA ALA A 672 5.63 33.52 -19.03
C ALA A 672 6.33 34.81 -18.53
N ARG A 673 7.60 34.98 -18.88
CA ARG A 673 8.35 36.22 -18.59
C ARG A 673 7.76 37.41 -19.33
N LYS A 674 7.55 37.31 -20.66
CA LYS A 674 6.98 38.40 -21.47
C LYS A 674 5.59 38.82 -20.95
N TRP A 675 4.75 37.86 -20.59
CA TRP A 675 3.46 38.11 -19.96
C TRP A 675 3.61 38.86 -18.63
N ALA A 676 4.52 38.41 -17.76
CA ALA A 676 4.76 39.07 -16.47
C ALA A 676 5.29 40.51 -16.64
N GLU A 677 6.21 40.74 -17.57
CA GLU A 677 6.71 42.08 -17.93
C GLU A 677 5.57 43.02 -18.35
N GLN A 678 4.67 42.57 -19.23
CA GLN A 678 3.50 43.34 -19.66
C GLN A 678 2.47 43.55 -18.54
N SER A 679 2.24 42.53 -17.71
CA SER A 679 1.25 42.57 -16.64
C SER A 679 1.67 43.50 -15.49
N LEU A 680 2.96 43.49 -15.13
CA LEU A 680 3.53 44.34 -14.10
C LEU A 680 3.68 45.81 -14.56
N GLN A 681 3.60 46.08 -15.87
CA GLN A 681 3.53 47.42 -16.45
C GLN A 681 2.08 47.94 -16.65
N SER A 682 1.06 47.09 -16.42
CA SER A 682 -0.34 47.46 -16.70
C SER A 682 -0.86 48.54 -15.73
N PRO A 683 -1.51 49.63 -16.22
CA PRO A 683 -2.03 50.71 -15.36
C PRO A 683 -3.17 50.27 -14.42
N ALA A 684 -3.70 49.05 -14.55
CA ALA A 684 -4.64 48.47 -13.58
C ALA A 684 -4.01 48.15 -12.20
N SER A 685 -2.67 48.08 -12.13
CA SER A 685 -1.89 47.73 -10.93
C SER A 685 -1.70 48.88 -9.92
N VAL A 686 -2.07 50.11 -10.30
CA VAL A 686 -1.50 51.38 -9.77
C VAL A 686 -1.69 51.74 -8.28
N PRO A 687 -2.62 51.20 -7.46
CA PRO A 687 -2.71 51.59 -6.04
C PRO A 687 -1.49 51.24 -5.17
N THR A 688 -0.54 50.45 -5.66
CA THR A 688 0.69 50.10 -4.96
C THR A 688 1.79 49.82 -5.98
N GLN A 689 2.98 50.40 -5.83
CA GLN A 689 4.08 50.17 -6.78
C GLN A 689 4.58 48.72 -6.64
N VAL A 690 4.12 47.84 -7.53
CA VAL A 690 4.50 46.42 -7.55
C VAL A 690 5.94 46.30 -8.07
N ASP A 691 6.81 45.60 -7.34
CA ASP A 691 8.22 45.52 -7.73
C ASP A 691 8.43 44.55 -8.89
N SER A 692 8.51 45.10 -10.10
CA SER A 692 8.71 44.34 -11.32
C SER A 692 10.07 43.63 -11.35
N VAL A 693 11.14 44.30 -10.91
CA VAL A 693 12.52 43.80 -10.95
C VAL A 693 12.67 42.52 -10.11
N CYS A 694 12.29 42.55 -8.83
CA CYS A 694 12.33 41.37 -7.98
C CYS A 694 11.36 40.28 -8.45
N THR A 695 10.15 40.64 -8.91
CA THR A 695 9.18 39.65 -9.41
C THR A 695 9.73 38.86 -10.60
N LEU A 696 10.39 39.54 -11.55
CA LEU A 696 10.98 38.88 -12.72
C LEU A 696 12.22 38.04 -12.34
N ALA A 697 13.05 38.50 -11.42
CA ALA A 697 14.18 37.71 -10.93
C ALA A 697 13.76 36.46 -10.15
N TYR A 698 12.67 36.50 -9.36
CA TYR A 698 12.13 35.30 -8.72
C TYR A 698 11.42 34.36 -9.73
N LEU A 699 10.74 34.90 -10.75
CA LEU A 699 10.21 34.11 -11.87
C LEU A 699 11.34 33.35 -12.58
N ASP A 700 12.45 34.02 -12.88
CA ASP A 700 13.65 33.44 -13.47
C ASP A 700 14.22 32.31 -12.59
N LEU A 701 14.36 32.53 -11.28
CA LEU A 701 14.86 31.52 -10.34
C LEU A 701 13.94 30.30 -10.24
N MET A 702 12.62 30.48 -10.31
CA MET A 702 11.67 29.36 -10.40
C MET A 702 11.87 28.56 -11.70
N PHE A 703 12.03 29.21 -12.85
CA PHE A 703 12.34 28.51 -14.10
C PHE A 703 13.73 27.85 -14.09
N ALA A 704 14.73 28.44 -13.42
CA ALA A 704 16.05 27.83 -13.23
C ALA A 704 15.98 26.55 -12.38
N PHE A 705 15.16 26.52 -11.32
CA PHE A 705 14.86 25.30 -10.56
C PHE A 705 14.22 24.22 -11.43
N GLY A 706 13.27 24.61 -12.29
CA GLY A 706 12.65 23.69 -13.25
C GLY A 706 13.65 23.12 -14.26
N LEU A 707 14.49 23.97 -14.85
CA LEU A 707 15.54 23.53 -15.77
C LEU A 707 16.57 22.64 -15.09
N ALA A 708 16.96 22.92 -13.85
CA ALA A 708 17.82 22.06 -13.05
C ALA A 708 17.19 20.67 -12.84
N LYS A 709 15.91 20.61 -12.45
CA LYS A 709 15.15 19.35 -12.29
C LYS A 709 15.01 18.55 -13.60
N LEU A 710 14.94 19.21 -14.74
CA LEU A 710 14.93 18.53 -16.05
C LEU A 710 16.32 18.07 -16.51
N GLY A 711 17.41 18.48 -15.84
CA GLY A 711 18.80 18.17 -16.18
C GLY A 711 19.50 19.22 -17.05
N GLU A 712 18.87 20.36 -17.34
CA GLU A 712 19.40 21.45 -18.18
C GLU A 712 20.32 22.39 -17.39
N GLY A 713 21.36 21.80 -16.79
CA GLY A 713 22.22 22.46 -15.81
C GLY A 713 23.07 23.62 -16.33
N ALA A 714 23.22 23.79 -17.65
CA ALA A 714 23.86 24.96 -18.23
C ALA A 714 22.90 26.16 -18.25
N ALA A 715 21.66 25.96 -18.73
CA ALA A 715 20.62 26.98 -18.77
C ALA A 715 20.22 27.44 -17.36
N ALA A 716 20.07 26.51 -16.41
CA ALA A 716 19.77 26.83 -15.02
C ALA A 716 20.82 27.76 -14.39
N ARG A 717 22.12 27.47 -14.57
CA ARG A 717 23.22 28.30 -14.03
C ARG A 717 23.27 29.69 -14.65
N ALA A 718 23.11 29.79 -15.98
CA ALA A 718 23.08 31.08 -16.68
C ALA A 718 21.94 32.00 -16.17
N ILE A 719 20.77 31.43 -15.86
CA ILE A 719 19.64 32.17 -15.30
C ILE A 719 19.91 32.57 -13.84
N VAL A 720 20.50 31.70 -13.01
CA VAL A 720 20.92 32.03 -11.63
C VAL A 720 21.92 33.19 -11.61
N GLU A 721 22.91 33.20 -12.51
CA GLU A 721 23.87 34.30 -12.62
C GLU A 721 23.21 35.63 -13.03
N SER A 722 22.23 35.59 -13.94
CA SER A 722 21.45 36.75 -14.34
C SER A 722 20.67 37.32 -13.14
N ALA A 723 19.93 36.45 -12.44
CA ALA A 723 19.17 36.82 -11.25
C ALA A 723 20.08 37.34 -10.12
N GLN A 724 21.29 36.79 -9.95
CA GLN A 724 22.28 37.27 -8.99
C GLN A 724 22.73 38.71 -9.31
N LYS A 725 23.01 39.00 -10.58
CA LYS A 725 23.38 40.36 -11.04
C LYS A 725 22.23 41.35 -10.84
N THR A 726 20.98 40.94 -11.09
CA THR A 726 19.79 41.77 -10.88
C THR A 726 19.49 42.05 -9.40
N LEU A 727 19.51 41.02 -8.54
CA LEU A 727 19.16 41.16 -7.12
C LEU A 727 20.30 41.76 -6.30
N GLY A 728 21.56 41.45 -6.62
CA GLY A 728 22.75 42.01 -5.95
C GLY A 728 22.95 43.51 -6.17
N GLY A 729 22.28 44.11 -7.16
CA GLY A 729 22.25 45.56 -7.36
C GLY A 729 21.34 46.33 -6.40
N ILE A 730 20.60 45.64 -5.52
CA ILE A 730 19.67 46.25 -4.56
C ILE A 730 20.42 46.61 -3.27
N LYS A 731 20.20 47.84 -2.77
CA LYS A 731 20.78 48.34 -1.51
C LYS A 731 20.51 47.37 -0.35
N THR A 732 21.58 46.81 0.22
CA THR A 732 21.52 45.69 1.17
C THR A 732 20.94 46.03 2.54
N ALA A 733 21.00 47.31 2.96
CA ALA A 733 20.49 47.80 4.24
C ALA A 733 18.97 48.08 4.25
N ASP A 734 18.35 48.28 3.08
CA ASP A 734 16.91 48.49 2.98
C ASP A 734 16.16 47.14 3.05
N THR A 735 14.92 47.13 3.56
CA THR A 735 14.06 45.92 3.62
C THR A 735 14.07 45.12 2.32
N LYS A 736 14.04 45.81 1.17
CA LYS A 736 14.05 45.17 -0.15
C LYS A 736 15.35 44.41 -0.42
N GLY A 737 16.51 44.93 0.00
CA GLY A 737 17.79 44.25 -0.12
C GLY A 737 17.93 43.06 0.82
N ILE A 738 17.45 43.17 2.06
CA ILE A 738 17.41 42.06 3.03
C ILE A 738 16.58 40.90 2.45
N VAL A 739 15.36 41.20 1.95
CA VAL A 739 14.48 40.23 1.30
C VAL A 739 15.12 39.63 0.05
N ALA A 740 15.72 40.46 -0.82
CA ALA A 740 16.35 40.02 -2.07
C ALA A 740 17.52 39.06 -1.84
N ASN A 741 18.44 39.43 -0.94
CA ASN A 741 19.63 38.62 -0.64
C ASN A 741 19.24 37.28 0.00
N TYR A 742 18.33 37.29 0.97
CA TYR A 742 17.90 36.06 1.64
C TYR A 742 17.14 35.13 0.68
N LEU A 743 16.16 35.63 -0.07
CA LEU A 743 15.40 34.80 -1.00
C LEU A 743 16.27 34.30 -2.17
N PHE A 744 17.25 35.08 -2.64
CA PHE A 744 18.24 34.60 -3.61
C PHE A 744 19.03 33.40 -3.07
N LYS A 745 19.58 33.49 -1.84
CA LYS A 745 20.29 32.37 -1.20
C LYS A 745 19.42 31.11 -1.11
N VAL A 746 18.16 31.26 -0.70
CA VAL A 746 17.23 30.14 -0.56
C VAL A 746 16.89 29.49 -1.90
N PHE A 747 16.50 30.27 -2.92
CA PHE A 747 16.27 29.72 -4.26
C PHE A 747 17.52 29.06 -4.82
N ARG A 748 18.69 29.71 -4.67
CA ARG A 748 19.98 29.14 -5.09
C ARG A 748 20.25 27.80 -4.41
N SER A 749 20.06 27.67 -3.10
CA SER A 749 20.24 26.39 -2.40
C SER A 749 19.35 25.29 -3.00
N ARG A 750 18.07 25.58 -3.28
CA ARG A 750 17.14 24.60 -3.88
C ARG A 750 17.51 24.24 -5.32
N ILE A 751 18.10 25.17 -6.08
CA ILE A 751 18.61 24.94 -7.44
C ILE A 751 19.91 24.14 -7.41
N ASP A 752 20.87 24.50 -6.54
CA ASP A 752 22.13 23.78 -6.36
C ASP A 752 21.89 22.36 -5.80
N ASP A 753 20.86 22.15 -4.98
CA ASP A 753 20.38 20.82 -4.58
C ASP A 753 19.78 20.04 -5.76
N ALA A 754 18.94 20.67 -6.60
CA ALA A 754 18.40 20.04 -7.80
C ALA A 754 19.49 19.67 -8.82
N LEU A 755 20.51 20.51 -9.00
CA LEU A 755 21.67 20.27 -9.88
C LEU A 755 22.61 19.18 -9.36
N ALA A 756 22.53 18.83 -8.08
CA ALA A 756 23.32 17.79 -7.43
C ALA A 756 22.53 16.49 -7.17
N ASP A 757 21.34 16.36 -7.78
CA ASP A 757 20.35 15.29 -7.54
C ASP A 757 20.09 15.00 -6.04
N LYS A 758 20.04 16.07 -5.23
CA LYS A 758 19.68 15.96 -3.83
C LYS A 758 18.15 16.06 -3.65
N PRO A 759 17.61 15.52 -2.55
CA PRO A 759 16.21 15.72 -2.18
C PRO A 759 15.90 17.21 -1.96
N THR A 760 15.22 17.82 -2.92
CA THR A 760 14.71 19.20 -2.83
C THR A 760 13.47 19.33 -1.93
N ILE A 761 13.03 18.22 -1.33
CA ILE A 761 11.89 18.12 -0.41
C ILE A 761 12.45 17.94 1.01
N GLY A 762 12.22 18.94 1.86
CA GLY A 762 12.68 18.98 3.24
C GLY A 762 12.72 20.44 3.77
N PRO A 763 13.06 20.64 5.04
CA PRO A 763 13.27 21.98 5.61
C PRO A 763 14.40 22.74 4.90
N LEU A 764 14.54 24.02 5.21
CA LEU A 764 15.71 24.82 4.82
C LEU A 764 16.97 24.33 5.58
N SER A 765 18.15 24.63 5.05
CA SER A 765 19.40 24.35 5.76
C SER A 765 19.43 25.11 7.09
N ARG A 766 20.12 24.55 8.10
CA ARG A 766 20.23 25.19 9.40
C ARG A 766 20.82 26.60 9.31
N GLU A 767 21.84 26.78 8.47
CA GLU A 767 22.46 28.09 8.20
C GLU A 767 21.45 29.13 7.71
N LEU A 768 20.51 28.75 6.83
CA LEU A 768 19.46 29.65 6.35
C LEU A 768 18.37 29.92 7.38
N LEU A 769 18.09 28.97 8.30
CA LEU A 769 17.17 29.18 9.42
C LEU A 769 17.78 30.11 10.47
N ASP A 770 19.03 29.83 10.87
CA ASP A 770 19.80 30.63 11.83
C ASP A 770 20.01 32.07 11.29
N GLU A 771 20.23 32.26 9.98
CA GLU A 771 20.25 33.59 9.32
C GLU A 771 18.88 34.31 9.38
N LEU A 772 17.77 33.58 9.22
CA LEU A 772 16.42 34.17 9.28
C LEU A 772 16.03 34.58 10.70
N GLU A 773 16.44 33.80 11.70
CA GLU A 773 16.30 34.17 13.11
C GLU A 773 17.18 35.38 13.45
N ALA A 774 18.40 35.46 12.93
CA ALA A 774 19.26 36.64 13.09
C ALA A 774 18.65 37.92 12.46
N ILE A 775 18.02 37.81 11.28
CA ILE A 775 17.24 38.91 10.69
C ILE A 775 16.12 39.34 11.64
N ASN A 776 15.34 38.41 12.20
CA ASN A 776 14.29 38.77 13.16
C ASN A 776 14.88 39.42 14.42
N ALA A 777 15.97 38.89 14.97
CA ALA A 777 16.62 39.38 16.19
C ALA A 777 17.24 40.77 16.04
N THR A 778 17.71 41.14 14.85
CA THR A 778 18.26 42.47 14.56
C THR A 778 17.17 43.56 14.54
N GLY A 779 15.93 43.19 14.23
CA GLY A 779 14.81 44.13 14.15
C GLY A 779 14.36 44.69 15.50
N GLY A 780 14.27 46.00 15.61
CA GLY A 780 13.85 46.74 16.79
C GLY A 780 12.33 46.67 17.07
N LYS A 781 11.89 47.44 18.07
CA LYS A 781 10.48 47.53 18.50
C LYS A 781 9.64 48.54 17.67
N ALA A 782 10.21 49.15 16.63
CA ALA A 782 9.53 50.14 15.82
C ALA A 782 8.56 49.49 14.83
N ALA A 783 7.38 50.07 14.61
CA ALA A 783 6.34 49.51 13.75
C ALA A 783 6.75 49.36 12.27
N ASN A 784 7.69 50.19 11.81
CA ASN A 784 8.24 50.18 10.45
C ASN A 784 9.72 49.73 10.42
N ASP A 785 10.13 48.87 11.35
CA ASP A 785 11.51 48.36 11.39
C ASP A 785 11.87 47.58 10.10
N PRO A 786 13.00 47.91 9.42
CA PRO A 786 13.34 47.30 8.14
C PRO A 786 13.53 45.78 8.18
N HIS A 787 14.01 45.23 9.30
CA HIS A 787 14.30 43.81 9.47
C HIS A 787 13.06 43.02 9.88
N LYS A 788 12.20 43.57 10.75
CA LYS A 788 10.88 42.97 11.06
C LYS A 788 10.00 42.86 9.82
N LEU A 789 9.98 43.92 9.00
CA LEU A 789 9.23 43.90 7.75
C LEU A 789 9.83 42.92 6.73
N ALA A 790 11.16 42.79 6.68
CA ALA A 790 11.84 41.79 5.85
C ALA A 790 11.50 40.36 6.30
N TYR A 791 11.56 40.07 7.60
CA TYR A 791 11.21 38.77 8.18
C TYR A 791 9.77 38.35 7.85
N TYR A 792 8.80 39.27 7.97
CA TYR A 792 7.41 39.02 7.56
C TYR A 792 7.30 38.75 6.05
N VAL A 793 7.97 39.54 5.21
CA VAL A 793 7.93 39.40 3.74
C VAL A 793 8.59 38.10 3.27
N ILE A 794 9.70 37.68 3.90
CA ILE A 794 10.35 36.37 3.68
C ILE A 794 9.41 35.24 4.14
N SER A 795 8.83 35.34 5.33
CA SER A 795 7.89 34.35 5.86
C SER A 795 6.63 34.21 5.00
N ARG A 796 6.17 35.31 4.36
CA ARG A 796 5.10 35.28 3.35
C ARG A 796 5.50 34.62 2.04
N MET A 797 6.80 34.53 1.71
CA MET A 797 7.28 33.70 0.62
C MET A 797 7.31 32.22 1.05
N ARG A 798 7.91 31.90 2.20
CA ARG A 798 7.92 30.52 2.76
C ARG A 798 6.51 29.91 2.85
N GLN A 799 5.54 30.66 3.36
CA GLN A 799 4.14 30.19 3.49
C GLN A 799 3.48 29.81 2.15
N GLN A 800 3.88 30.42 1.02
CA GLN A 800 3.19 30.26 -0.27
C GLN A 800 3.96 29.43 -1.30
N SER A 801 5.29 29.38 -1.19
CA SER A 801 6.18 28.86 -2.23
C SER A 801 6.61 27.42 -1.91
N GLU A 802 6.13 26.48 -2.72
CA GLU A 802 6.41 25.05 -2.54
C GLU A 802 7.80 24.65 -3.05
N ILE A 803 8.49 25.52 -3.81
CA ILE A 803 9.95 25.39 -4.08
C ILE A 803 10.77 25.81 -2.85
N VAL A 804 10.40 26.92 -2.20
CA VAL A 804 11.11 27.46 -1.04
C VAL A 804 10.93 26.56 0.18
N ASP A 805 9.68 26.28 0.56
CA ASP A 805 9.35 25.53 1.77
C ASP A 805 8.23 24.49 1.50
N PRO A 806 8.57 23.31 0.95
CA PRO A 806 7.58 22.32 0.53
C PRO A 806 6.80 21.69 1.69
N GLN A 807 7.29 21.78 2.93
CA GLN A 807 6.75 21.08 4.08
C GLN A 807 6.23 22.02 5.19
N GLU A 808 6.95 23.09 5.55
CA GLU A 808 6.56 23.95 6.68
C GLU A 808 5.71 25.16 6.28
N LYS A 809 4.38 24.98 6.26
CA LYS A 809 3.43 26.06 6.00
C LYS A 809 3.22 26.92 7.26
N ASN A 810 4.26 27.69 7.60
CA ASN A 810 4.30 28.67 8.69
C ASN A 810 3.15 29.70 8.61
N ASP A 811 2.78 30.32 9.73
CA ASP A 811 1.88 31.49 9.78
C ASP A 811 2.68 32.78 10.06
N PRO A 812 2.90 33.64 9.05
CA PRO A 812 3.60 34.92 9.22
C PRO A 812 2.86 35.95 10.09
N TYR A 813 1.67 35.63 10.61
CA TYR A 813 0.96 36.45 11.60
C TYR A 813 1.05 35.91 13.04
N ALA A 814 1.76 34.80 13.28
CA ALA A 814 1.86 34.18 14.60
C ALA A 814 2.39 35.15 15.67
N ASP A 815 3.40 35.96 15.35
CA ASP A 815 4.01 36.95 16.25
C ASP A 815 3.11 38.19 16.51
N TRP A 816 2.05 38.39 15.71
CA TRP A 816 1.21 39.59 15.73
C TRP A 816 -0.23 39.36 16.19
N GLN A 817 -0.72 38.12 16.16
CA GLN A 817 -2.00 37.79 16.80
C GLN A 817 -1.82 37.74 18.33
N LYS A 818 -2.82 38.22 19.08
CA LYS A 818 -3.00 37.79 20.49
C LYS A 818 -3.29 36.29 20.47
N GLN A 819 -2.27 35.48 20.69
CA GLN A 819 -2.42 34.03 20.81
C GLN A 819 -3.13 33.71 22.12
N ASP A 820 -4.34 33.15 21.98
CA ASP A 820 -5.00 32.39 23.04
C ASP A 820 -4.13 31.19 23.45
N GLU A 821 -4.33 30.65 24.64
CA GLU A 821 -3.41 29.68 25.23
C GLU A 821 -3.40 28.35 24.48
N LEU A 822 -4.54 27.93 23.93
CA LEU A 822 -4.60 26.81 22.99
C LEU A 822 -3.79 27.08 21.71
N LYS A 823 -3.79 28.31 21.18
CA LYS A 823 -2.97 28.64 19.98
C LYS A 823 -1.47 28.54 20.27
N LYS A 824 -1.02 28.96 21.46
CA LYS A 824 0.39 28.83 21.89
C LYS A 824 0.81 27.36 21.93
N GLU A 825 0.05 26.54 22.63
CA GLU A 825 0.31 25.10 22.78
C GLU A 825 0.35 24.37 21.43
N LEU A 826 -0.58 24.70 20.51
CA LEU A 826 -0.59 24.15 19.16
C LEU A 826 0.58 24.65 18.29
N ALA A 827 1.12 25.83 18.55
CA ALA A 827 2.31 26.37 17.86
C ALA A 827 3.63 25.71 18.31
N GLU A 828 3.69 25.16 19.53
CA GLU A 828 4.86 24.40 20.00
C GLU A 828 4.91 22.96 19.46
N LEU A 829 3.78 22.35 19.08
CA LEU A 829 3.72 20.95 18.63
C LEU A 829 4.73 20.57 17.52
N PRO A 830 4.96 21.39 16.46
CA PRO A 830 5.95 21.06 15.44
C PRO A 830 7.38 20.97 15.99
N ARG A 831 7.72 21.83 16.97
CA ARG A 831 9.06 21.95 17.58
C ARG A 831 9.41 20.78 18.49
N LEU A 832 8.43 20.04 19.01
CA LEU A 832 8.64 18.82 19.79
C LEU A 832 9.29 17.75 18.91
N LYS A 833 10.62 17.60 18.99
CA LYS A 833 11.38 16.65 18.15
C LYS A 833 11.18 15.19 18.57
N ASP A 834 11.06 14.93 19.87
CA ASP A 834 10.81 13.59 20.42
C ASP A 834 9.36 13.11 20.18
N ALA A 835 9.25 11.87 19.70
CA ALA A 835 7.98 11.21 19.39
C ALA A 835 7.13 10.92 20.63
N ALA A 836 7.74 10.54 21.76
CA ALA A 836 7.00 10.21 22.98
C ALA A 836 6.38 11.48 23.61
N THR A 837 7.15 12.56 23.67
CA THR A 837 6.71 13.88 24.13
C THR A 837 5.64 14.47 23.22
N LEU A 838 5.80 14.35 21.89
CA LEU A 838 4.77 14.75 20.92
C LEU A 838 3.47 13.97 21.11
N ARG A 839 3.54 12.63 21.25
CA ARG A 839 2.35 11.79 21.54
C ARG A 839 1.66 12.24 22.82
N LYS A 840 2.42 12.44 23.90
CA LYS A 840 1.89 12.88 25.19
C LYS A 840 1.18 14.22 25.08
N ARG A 841 1.82 15.26 24.51
CA ARG A 841 1.23 16.61 24.40
C ARG A 841 -0.03 16.60 23.54
N VAL A 842 -0.04 15.91 22.40
CA VAL A 842 -1.24 15.81 21.54
C VAL A 842 -2.39 15.11 22.28
N LEU A 843 -2.13 13.99 22.97
CA LEU A 843 -3.16 13.29 23.75
C LEU A 843 -3.69 14.11 24.92
N GLU A 844 -2.82 14.86 25.60
CA GLU A 844 -3.19 15.74 26.71
C GLU A 844 -4.09 16.88 26.23
N LEU A 845 -3.69 17.63 25.19
CA LEU A 845 -4.50 18.69 24.59
C LEU A 845 -5.83 18.14 24.03
N PHE A 846 -5.82 16.95 23.42
CA PHE A 846 -7.02 16.33 22.86
C PHE A 846 -8.03 15.89 23.94
N LYS A 847 -7.57 15.31 25.05
CA LYS A 847 -8.43 14.74 26.11
C LYS A 847 -8.76 15.73 27.23
N VAL A 848 -7.79 16.56 27.63
CA VAL A 848 -7.80 17.39 28.86
C VAL A 848 -7.74 18.90 28.54
N GLY A 849 -7.65 19.28 27.27
CA GLY A 849 -7.70 20.68 26.83
C GLY A 849 -6.50 21.49 27.33
N VAL A 850 -6.75 22.71 27.80
CA VAL A 850 -5.74 23.63 28.36
C VAL A 850 -6.09 23.93 29.81
N ARG A 851 -5.09 23.98 30.71
CA ARG A 851 -5.25 24.21 32.16
C ARG A 851 -6.28 23.29 32.85
N GLY A 852 -6.51 22.09 32.32
CA GLY A 852 -7.49 21.14 32.88
C GLY A 852 -8.96 21.44 32.55
N GLN A 853 -9.24 22.40 31.66
CA GLN A 853 -10.59 22.64 31.16
C GLN A 853 -10.99 21.55 30.15
N GLN A 854 -12.13 20.90 30.39
CA GLN A 854 -12.58 19.75 29.60
C GLN A 854 -12.63 20.04 28.09
N SER A 855 -12.02 19.16 27.30
CA SER A 855 -11.79 19.37 25.86
C SER A 855 -13.10 19.36 25.05
N THR A 856 -13.49 20.53 24.52
CA THR A 856 -14.69 20.72 23.70
C THR A 856 -14.53 20.16 22.28
N PRO A 857 -15.60 20.03 21.47
CA PRO A 857 -15.48 19.73 20.04
C PRO A 857 -14.52 20.69 19.30
N GLU A 858 -14.61 21.98 19.58
CA GLU A 858 -13.80 23.04 18.95
C GLU A 858 -12.31 22.91 19.32
N THR A 859 -12.01 22.62 20.60
CA THR A 859 -10.65 22.31 21.06
C THR A 859 -10.10 21.08 20.33
N ARG A 860 -10.87 19.99 20.27
CA ARG A 860 -10.47 18.76 19.57
C ARG A 860 -10.29 18.95 18.06
N PHE A 861 -11.09 19.83 17.46
CA PHE A 861 -10.97 20.22 16.05
C PHE A 861 -9.68 21.02 15.79
N ALA A 862 -9.37 22.00 16.62
CA ALA A 862 -8.11 22.75 16.53
C ALA A 862 -6.88 21.84 16.75
N VAL A 863 -6.95 20.91 17.72
CA VAL A 863 -5.91 19.92 17.97
C VAL A 863 -5.72 18.99 16.76
N LEU A 864 -6.77 18.38 16.21
CA LEU A 864 -6.63 17.48 15.06
C LEU A 864 -6.16 18.20 13.79
N HIS A 865 -6.60 19.43 13.54
CA HIS A 865 -6.11 20.25 12.43
C HIS A 865 -4.58 20.42 12.46
N GLN A 866 -4.03 20.72 13.63
CA GLN A 866 -2.59 20.95 13.79
C GLN A 866 -1.78 19.65 13.97
N ALA A 867 -2.36 18.64 14.61
CA ALA A 867 -1.65 17.42 14.98
C ALA A 867 -1.62 16.36 13.86
N LEU A 868 -2.67 16.22 13.03
CA LEU A 868 -2.71 15.19 11.97
C LEU A 868 -1.56 15.29 10.94
N PRO A 869 -1.03 16.47 10.57
CA PRO A 869 0.21 16.56 9.79
C PRO A 869 1.46 16.03 10.51
N LEU A 870 1.45 16.01 11.84
CA LEU A 870 2.58 15.63 12.70
C LEU A 870 2.50 14.18 13.20
N THR A 871 1.31 13.56 13.27
CA THR A 871 1.13 12.19 13.79
C THR A 871 2.02 11.11 13.15
N PRO A 872 2.40 11.15 11.86
CA PRO A 872 3.32 10.15 11.29
C PRO A 872 4.69 10.10 11.98
N ARG A 873 5.13 11.20 12.60
CA ARG A 873 6.38 11.28 13.38
C ARG A 873 6.35 10.47 14.68
N VAL A 874 5.19 9.93 15.07
CA VAL A 874 5.00 9.10 16.27
C VAL A 874 4.88 7.61 15.93
N GLY A 875 4.52 7.26 14.69
CA GLY A 875 4.32 5.88 14.22
C GLY A 875 2.85 5.54 13.90
N GLN A 876 2.66 4.48 13.11
CA GLN A 876 1.37 4.08 12.51
C GLN A 876 0.21 4.05 13.51
N ASP A 877 0.39 3.41 14.67
CA ASP A 877 -0.70 3.12 15.60
C ASP A 877 -1.32 4.39 16.19
N PHE A 878 -0.51 5.43 16.41
CA PHE A 878 -0.98 6.73 16.87
C PHE A 878 -1.69 7.52 15.78
N VAL A 879 -1.27 7.38 14.51
CA VAL A 879 -2.02 7.93 13.38
C VAL A 879 -3.42 7.31 13.34
N VAL A 880 -3.53 5.98 13.45
CA VAL A 880 -4.82 5.27 13.44
C VAL A 880 -5.67 5.62 14.68
N GLU A 881 -5.06 5.79 15.87
CA GLU A 881 -5.75 6.31 17.08
C GLU A 881 -6.42 7.67 16.79
N MET A 882 -5.69 8.62 16.18
CA MET A 882 -6.22 9.96 15.89
C MET A 882 -7.22 9.98 14.71
N LEU A 883 -7.03 9.16 13.68
CA LEU A 883 -7.95 9.06 12.54
C LEU A 883 -9.34 8.58 12.96
N ARG A 884 -9.43 7.62 13.89
CA ARG A 884 -10.71 7.09 14.41
C ARG A 884 -11.55 8.15 15.14
N HIS A 885 -10.95 9.28 15.56
CA HIS A 885 -11.68 10.39 16.17
C HIS A 885 -12.25 11.40 15.17
N VAL A 886 -11.75 11.46 13.93
CA VAL A 886 -12.22 12.41 12.90
C VAL A 886 -13.73 12.25 12.62
N PRO A 887 -14.29 11.04 12.45
CA PRO A 887 -15.73 10.85 12.26
C PRO A 887 -16.62 11.43 13.37
N ALA A 888 -16.34 11.04 14.62
CA ALA A 888 -17.13 11.47 15.77
C ALA A 888 -17.01 12.99 15.99
N LEU A 889 -15.85 13.58 15.68
CA LEU A 889 -15.66 15.02 15.74
C LEU A 889 -16.55 15.76 14.73
N PHE A 890 -16.56 15.35 13.46
CA PHE A 890 -17.38 16.02 12.43
C PHE A 890 -18.89 15.88 12.68
N GLN A 891 -19.32 14.85 13.42
CA GLN A 891 -20.71 14.71 13.88
C GLN A 891 -21.02 15.58 15.12
N ALA A 892 -20.03 15.82 15.99
CA ALA A 892 -20.18 16.58 17.22
C ALA A 892 -19.93 18.10 17.09
N MET A 893 -19.37 18.57 15.97
CA MET A 893 -19.24 20.00 15.69
C MET A 893 -20.63 20.64 15.49
N PRO A 894 -20.92 21.78 16.15
CA PRO A 894 -22.22 22.43 16.02
C PRO A 894 -22.47 22.93 14.57
N PRO A 895 -23.72 22.90 14.08
CA PRO A 895 -24.05 23.48 12.78
C PRO A 895 -23.75 24.97 12.80
N SER A 896 -22.89 25.42 11.89
CA SER A 896 -22.37 26.79 11.90
C SER A 896 -23.50 27.81 11.70
N SER A 897 -23.67 28.73 12.64
CA SER A 897 -24.72 29.76 12.61
C SER A 897 -24.74 30.51 11.27
N PRO A 898 -25.92 30.73 10.65
CA PRO A 898 -26.04 31.52 9.42
C PRO A 898 -25.37 32.89 9.59
N GLY A 899 -24.40 33.19 8.74
CA GLY A 899 -23.60 34.43 8.79
C GLY A 899 -22.28 34.36 9.59
N GLN A 900 -22.05 33.34 10.43
CA GLN A 900 -20.77 33.14 11.15
C GLN A 900 -19.89 32.02 10.56
N ALA A 901 -20.44 31.22 9.63
CA ALA A 901 -19.72 30.14 8.95
C ALA A 901 -18.68 30.67 7.94
N THR A 902 -17.44 30.90 8.39
CA THR A 902 -16.39 31.55 7.58
C THR A 902 -15.74 30.63 6.53
N GLU A 903 -15.20 31.23 5.46
CA GLU A 903 -14.33 30.55 4.48
C GLU A 903 -13.12 29.87 5.15
N GLU A 904 -12.68 30.37 6.31
CA GLU A 904 -11.59 29.80 7.12
C GLU A 904 -11.99 28.49 7.81
N GLN A 905 -13.23 28.37 8.31
CA GLN A 905 -13.70 27.13 8.92
C GLN A 905 -13.84 26.02 7.86
N ALA A 906 -14.40 26.34 6.69
CA ALA A 906 -14.45 25.42 5.55
C ALA A 906 -13.03 24.97 5.11
N LYS A 907 -12.02 25.86 5.19
CA LYS A 907 -10.62 25.50 4.92
C LYS A 907 -10.04 24.49 5.91
N LYS A 908 -10.28 24.68 7.22
CA LYS A 908 -9.81 23.76 8.26
C LYS A 908 -10.51 22.41 8.19
N GLU A 909 -11.82 22.40 7.95
CA GLU A 909 -12.60 21.18 7.72
C GLU A 909 -12.05 20.39 6.53
N GLY A 910 -11.84 21.05 5.39
CA GLY A 910 -11.24 20.44 4.20
C GLY A 910 -9.84 19.91 4.44
N ALA A 911 -8.99 20.64 5.19
CA ALA A 911 -7.63 20.21 5.50
C ALA A 911 -7.58 18.97 6.42
N ILE A 912 -8.48 18.86 7.40
CA ILE A 912 -8.59 17.64 8.23
C ILE A 912 -9.02 16.45 7.37
N LEU A 913 -10.07 16.59 6.56
CA LEU A 913 -10.57 15.48 5.73
C LEU A 913 -9.55 15.06 4.66
N GLU A 914 -8.86 16.02 4.04
CA GLU A 914 -7.77 15.78 3.08
C GLU A 914 -6.67 14.90 3.69
N ARG A 915 -6.15 15.33 4.84
CA ARG A 915 -5.08 14.64 5.57
C ARG A 915 -5.56 13.30 6.13
N ALA A 916 -6.81 13.21 6.59
CA ALA A 916 -7.38 11.99 7.13
C ALA A 916 -7.54 10.90 6.06
N LEU A 917 -8.09 11.26 4.89
CA LEU A 917 -8.20 10.34 3.74
C LEU A 917 -6.83 9.85 3.28
N PHE A 918 -5.84 10.76 3.16
CA PHE A 918 -4.49 10.39 2.77
C PHE A 918 -3.84 9.42 3.76
N LEU A 919 -3.87 9.72 5.06
CA LEU A 919 -3.23 8.88 6.08
C LEU A 919 -3.97 7.54 6.27
N ALA A 920 -5.30 7.50 6.18
CA ALA A 920 -6.06 6.26 6.22
C ALA A 920 -5.66 5.31 5.08
N ALA A 921 -5.55 5.84 3.85
CA ALA A 921 -5.07 5.06 2.71
C ALA A 921 -3.60 4.63 2.89
N HIS A 922 -2.71 5.56 3.24
CA HIS A 922 -1.28 5.30 3.42
C HIS A 922 -0.97 4.13 4.39
N TYR A 923 -1.77 3.98 5.44
CA TYR A 923 -1.65 2.92 6.45
C TYR A 923 -2.63 1.73 6.25
N ASP A 924 -3.10 1.50 5.02
CA ASP A 924 -3.93 0.34 4.63
C ASP A 924 -5.22 0.20 5.48
N GLN A 925 -5.85 1.32 5.83
CA GLN A 925 -7.09 1.40 6.62
C GLN A 925 -8.31 1.61 5.70
N ASN A 926 -8.56 0.68 4.79
CA ASN A 926 -9.54 0.84 3.71
C ASN A 926 -10.96 1.14 4.22
N ASP A 927 -11.38 0.53 5.33
CA ASP A 927 -12.66 0.80 6.00
C ASP A 927 -12.77 2.25 6.48
N LEU A 928 -11.68 2.83 6.99
CA LEU A 928 -11.63 4.25 7.38
C LEU A 928 -11.66 5.16 6.14
N VAL A 929 -11.02 4.78 5.02
CA VAL A 929 -11.11 5.56 3.77
C VAL A 929 -12.56 5.62 3.28
N GLN A 930 -13.25 4.48 3.21
CA GLN A 930 -14.67 4.43 2.81
C GLN A 930 -15.55 5.27 3.75
N SER A 931 -15.38 5.09 5.06
CA SER A 931 -16.13 5.83 6.08
C SER A 931 -15.91 7.35 5.98
N LEU A 932 -14.65 7.79 5.79
CA LEU A 932 -14.31 9.21 5.61
C LEU A 932 -14.84 9.77 4.27
N VAL A 933 -14.86 8.98 3.19
CA VAL A 933 -15.47 9.36 1.90
C VAL A 933 -16.96 9.61 2.05
N ASP A 934 -17.69 8.70 2.71
CA ASP A 934 -19.14 8.85 2.91
C ASP A 934 -19.47 10.06 3.79
N GLN A 935 -18.70 10.29 4.85
CA GLN A 935 -18.84 11.45 5.71
C GLN A 935 -18.52 12.76 4.99
N PHE A 936 -17.47 12.80 4.17
CA PHE A 936 -17.14 13.96 3.34
C PHE A 936 -18.29 14.30 2.39
N ILE A 937 -18.85 13.33 1.65
CA ILE A 937 -20.01 13.55 0.78
C ILE A 937 -21.25 14.00 1.59
N ALA A 938 -21.50 13.41 2.76
CA ALA A 938 -22.60 13.82 3.64
C ALA A 938 -22.43 15.23 4.23
N HIS A 939 -21.19 15.68 4.44
CA HIS A 939 -20.84 17.02 4.94
C HIS A 939 -20.96 18.07 3.82
N VAL A 940 -20.41 17.76 2.63
CA VAL A 940 -20.55 18.53 1.38
C VAL A 940 -22.02 18.80 1.04
N ARG A 941 -22.91 17.82 1.25
CA ARG A 941 -24.37 17.97 1.09
C ARG A 941 -25.02 18.97 2.04
N LYS A 942 -24.58 19.02 3.30
CA LYS A 942 -25.15 19.89 4.35
C LYS A 942 -24.71 21.36 4.22
N LYS A 943 -23.67 21.64 3.43
CA LYS A 943 -23.04 22.97 3.34
C LYS A 943 -23.63 23.81 2.19
N PRO A 944 -23.79 25.15 2.36
CA PRO A 944 -24.14 26.06 1.26
C PRO A 944 -23.15 25.98 0.10
N ASP A 945 -23.60 26.30 -1.12
CA ASP A 945 -22.82 26.11 -2.35
C ASP A 945 -21.41 26.73 -2.28
N GLU A 946 -21.29 27.98 -1.81
CA GLU A 946 -20.01 28.69 -1.64
C GLU A 946 -19.03 27.95 -0.70
N GLN A 947 -19.52 27.40 0.41
CA GLN A 947 -18.70 26.56 1.30
C GLN A 947 -18.41 25.17 0.70
N ARG A 948 -19.34 24.63 -0.10
CA ARG A 948 -19.20 23.33 -0.76
C ARG A 948 -18.04 23.34 -1.75
N PHE A 949 -17.95 24.38 -2.59
CA PHE A 949 -16.86 24.51 -3.55
C PHE A 949 -15.50 24.68 -2.84
N VAL A 950 -15.43 25.50 -1.78
CA VAL A 950 -14.21 25.63 -0.96
C VAL A 950 -13.77 24.30 -0.32
N LEU A 951 -14.71 23.53 0.25
CA LEU A 951 -14.43 22.21 0.82
C LEU A 951 -13.89 21.22 -0.22
N VAL A 952 -14.60 21.08 -1.35
CA VAL A 952 -14.20 20.13 -2.40
C VAL A 952 -12.90 20.56 -3.07
N ASN A 953 -12.66 21.87 -3.28
CA ASN A 953 -11.39 22.36 -3.83
C ASN A 953 -10.15 21.97 -3.01
N ILE A 954 -10.31 21.82 -1.70
CA ILE A 954 -9.20 21.48 -0.79
C ILE A 954 -9.00 19.97 -0.72
N VAL A 955 -10.09 19.20 -0.60
CA VAL A 955 -10.01 17.73 -0.55
C VAL A 955 -9.65 17.16 -1.92
N ALA A 956 -10.39 17.50 -2.99
CA ALA A 956 -10.13 16.96 -4.32
C ALA A 956 -8.76 17.39 -4.85
N GLY A 957 -8.38 18.66 -4.70
CA GLY A 957 -7.12 19.22 -5.21
C GLY A 957 -5.83 18.68 -4.54
N ARG A 958 -5.94 17.79 -3.56
CA ARG A 958 -4.80 17.12 -2.90
C ARG A 958 -5.01 15.62 -2.72
N SER A 959 -6.15 15.19 -2.18
CA SER A 959 -6.39 13.77 -1.90
C SER A 959 -6.46 12.91 -3.15
N LEU A 960 -6.93 13.42 -4.31
CA LEU A 960 -7.06 12.60 -5.53
C LEU A 960 -5.71 12.04 -5.99
N LYS A 961 -4.67 12.89 -6.06
CA LYS A 961 -3.29 12.46 -6.40
C LYS A 961 -2.72 11.49 -5.34
N SER A 962 -3.05 11.71 -4.06
CA SER A 962 -2.53 10.88 -2.97
C SER A 962 -3.21 9.51 -2.85
N LEU A 963 -4.52 9.42 -3.09
CA LEU A 963 -5.28 8.16 -3.06
C LEU A 963 -4.91 7.24 -4.24
N ARG A 964 -4.58 7.82 -5.39
CA ARG A 964 -4.03 7.11 -6.56
C ARG A 964 -2.76 6.32 -6.23
N LYS A 965 -1.83 6.91 -5.46
CA LYS A 965 -0.56 6.29 -5.01
C LYS A 965 -0.74 5.15 -3.99
N VAL A 966 -1.98 4.90 -3.56
CA VAL A 966 -2.38 3.73 -2.75
C VAL A 966 -3.26 2.79 -3.60
N GLY A 967 -3.42 3.06 -4.89
CA GLY A 967 -4.14 2.25 -5.87
C GLY A 967 -5.62 1.98 -5.54
N LEU A 968 -6.27 2.89 -4.78
CA LEU A 968 -7.71 2.85 -4.52
C LEU A 968 -8.49 3.42 -5.73
N ARG A 969 -8.23 2.88 -6.92
CA ARG A 969 -8.69 3.43 -8.21
C ARG A 969 -10.21 3.50 -8.31
N ASP A 970 -10.88 2.43 -7.90
CA ASP A 970 -12.34 2.31 -8.00
C ASP A 970 -13.03 3.18 -6.95
N GLU A 971 -12.46 3.31 -5.75
CA GLU A 971 -12.95 4.20 -4.70
C GLU A 971 -12.81 5.67 -5.13
N VAL A 972 -11.73 6.01 -5.84
CA VAL A 972 -11.54 7.36 -6.38
C VAL A 972 -12.47 7.63 -7.57
N ASP A 973 -12.74 6.68 -8.48
CA ASP A 973 -13.74 6.88 -9.54
C ASP A 973 -15.16 7.02 -8.96
N LYS A 974 -15.54 6.16 -8.00
CA LYS A 974 -16.79 6.30 -7.22
C LYS A 974 -16.90 7.66 -6.55
N LEU A 975 -15.81 8.14 -5.93
CA LEU A 975 -15.73 9.46 -5.28
C LEU A 975 -15.85 10.61 -6.31
N LEU A 976 -15.14 10.53 -7.45
CA LEU A 976 -15.18 11.53 -8.52
C LEU A 976 -16.60 11.68 -9.09
N ARG A 977 -17.29 10.57 -9.40
CA ARG A 977 -18.69 10.58 -9.86
C ARG A 977 -19.64 11.15 -8.81
N ARG A 978 -19.55 10.69 -7.55
CA ARG A 978 -20.38 11.20 -6.44
C ARG A 978 -20.16 12.70 -6.17
N MET A 979 -18.94 13.21 -6.36
CA MET A 979 -18.68 14.64 -6.33
C MET A 979 -19.27 15.35 -7.55
N GLN A 980 -19.08 14.83 -8.76
CA GLN A 980 -19.66 15.37 -9.99
C GLN A 980 -21.18 15.56 -9.88
N ASP A 981 -21.90 14.52 -9.42
CA ASP A 981 -23.35 14.58 -9.23
C ASP A 981 -23.77 15.67 -8.24
N GLU A 982 -23.03 15.80 -7.13
CA GLU A 982 -23.30 16.78 -6.06
C GLU A 982 -22.89 18.23 -6.45
N ILE A 983 -21.96 18.40 -7.39
CA ILE A 983 -21.55 19.70 -7.93
C ILE A 983 -22.49 20.15 -9.04
N LEU A 984 -22.79 19.26 -10.00
CA LEU A 984 -23.63 19.57 -11.16
C LEU A 984 -25.11 19.61 -10.80
N LYS A 985 -25.60 18.72 -9.93
CA LYS A 985 -27.02 18.57 -9.58
C LYS A 985 -27.94 18.51 -10.81
N GLY A 986 -27.53 17.73 -11.81
CA GLY A 986 -28.21 17.58 -13.10
C GLY A 986 -28.03 18.74 -14.09
N LYS A 987 -27.28 19.79 -13.76
CA LYS A 987 -27.05 20.96 -14.63
C LYS A 987 -25.82 20.78 -15.52
N THR A 988 -25.86 21.38 -16.70
CA THR A 988 -24.71 21.49 -17.60
C THR A 988 -23.75 22.61 -17.18
N LEU A 989 -22.50 22.55 -17.67
CA LEU A 989 -21.51 23.63 -17.55
C LEU A 989 -22.08 25.02 -17.92
N GLY A 990 -22.84 25.11 -19.02
CA GLY A 990 -23.46 26.36 -19.46
C GLY A 990 -24.55 26.87 -18.52
N GLN A 991 -25.35 25.98 -17.94
CA GLN A 991 -26.36 26.35 -16.93
C GLN A 991 -25.73 26.82 -15.62
N LEU A 992 -24.61 26.21 -15.20
CA LEU A 992 -23.84 26.69 -14.05
C LEU A 992 -23.18 28.05 -14.33
N LYS A 993 -22.59 28.24 -15.52
CA LYS A 993 -22.05 29.55 -15.96
C LYS A 993 -23.15 30.62 -15.91
N ALA A 994 -24.33 30.35 -16.44
CA ALA A 994 -25.47 31.27 -16.40
C ALA A 994 -25.94 31.57 -14.96
N GLN A 995 -25.96 30.58 -14.06
CA GLN A 995 -26.33 30.76 -12.66
C GLN A 995 -25.34 31.65 -11.89
N TYR A 996 -24.04 31.49 -12.12
CA TYR A 996 -22.98 32.14 -11.32
C TYR A 996 -22.26 33.30 -12.00
N ALA A 997 -22.56 33.65 -13.27
CA ALA A 997 -21.92 34.76 -13.98
C ALA A 997 -22.03 36.12 -13.25
N ALA A 998 -23.13 36.36 -12.52
CA ALA A 998 -23.31 37.55 -11.68
C ALA A 998 -22.49 37.52 -10.37
N LYS A 999 -22.00 36.36 -9.95
CA LYS A 999 -21.14 36.11 -8.79
C LYS A 999 -19.79 35.53 -9.25
N GLY A 1000 -19.01 36.33 -9.98
CA GLY A 1000 -17.81 35.82 -10.68
C GLY A 1000 -16.77 35.10 -9.80
N ASP A 1001 -16.62 35.48 -8.53
CA ASP A 1001 -15.75 34.77 -7.57
C ASP A 1001 -16.26 33.37 -7.24
N VAL A 1002 -17.58 33.17 -7.17
CA VAL A 1002 -18.20 31.86 -6.98
C VAL A 1002 -18.12 31.04 -8.28
N TRP A 1003 -18.26 31.68 -9.45
CA TRP A 1003 -18.00 31.00 -10.74
C TRP A 1003 -16.54 30.51 -10.84
N ALA A 1004 -15.58 31.29 -10.36
CA ALA A 1004 -14.18 30.88 -10.27
C ALA A 1004 -13.99 29.66 -9.36
N GLU A 1005 -14.73 29.56 -8.25
CA GLU A 1005 -14.69 28.40 -7.33
C GLU A 1005 -15.38 27.16 -7.91
N VAL A 1006 -16.49 27.32 -8.63
CA VAL A 1006 -17.14 26.26 -9.40
C VAL A 1006 -16.18 25.69 -10.44
N LEU A 1007 -15.53 26.55 -11.24
CA LEU A 1007 -14.55 26.11 -12.24
C LEU A 1007 -13.32 25.45 -11.61
N GLN A 1008 -12.81 25.95 -10.48
CA GLN A 1008 -11.76 25.25 -9.72
C GLN A 1008 -12.23 23.85 -9.29
N THR A 1009 -13.48 23.71 -8.85
CA THR A 1009 -13.99 22.41 -8.35
C THR A 1009 -14.10 21.41 -9.49
N LEU A 1010 -14.62 21.85 -10.62
CA LEU A 1010 -14.70 21.04 -11.84
C LEU A 1010 -13.31 20.70 -12.39
N LEU A 1011 -12.35 21.63 -12.37
CA LEU A 1011 -10.97 21.37 -12.76
C LEU A 1011 -10.27 20.35 -11.85
N ASN A 1012 -10.59 20.32 -10.56
CA ASN A 1012 -10.09 19.28 -9.66
C ASN A 1012 -10.67 17.88 -10.01
N LEU A 1013 -11.92 17.78 -10.49
CA LEU A 1013 -12.43 16.53 -11.07
C LEU A 1013 -11.69 16.17 -12.36
N ALA A 1014 -11.51 17.13 -13.26
CA ALA A 1014 -10.81 16.94 -14.53
C ALA A 1014 -9.36 16.51 -14.32
N ALA A 1015 -8.67 17.04 -13.31
CA ALA A 1015 -7.36 16.58 -12.88
C ALA A 1015 -7.39 15.11 -12.44
N GLY A 1016 -8.40 14.70 -11.67
CA GLY A 1016 -8.64 13.30 -11.30
C GLY A 1016 -8.87 12.38 -12.51
N TRP A 1017 -9.68 12.78 -13.48
CA TRP A 1017 -9.92 11.99 -14.69
C TRP A 1017 -8.70 11.90 -15.61
N GLN A 1018 -7.98 13.02 -15.84
CA GLN A 1018 -6.68 13.02 -16.53
C GLN A 1018 -5.71 12.03 -15.90
N THR A 1019 -5.68 12.00 -14.57
CA THR A 1019 -4.81 11.13 -13.77
C THR A 1019 -5.09 9.63 -13.98
N PHE A 1020 -6.34 9.23 -14.27
CA PHE A 1020 -6.69 7.83 -14.59
C PHE A 1020 -6.73 7.52 -16.09
N GLY A 1021 -6.37 8.48 -16.96
CA GLY A 1021 -6.41 8.34 -18.42
C GLY A 1021 -7.76 8.65 -19.06
N LEU A 1022 -8.73 9.14 -18.30
CA LEU A 1022 -10.10 9.44 -18.75
C LEU A 1022 -10.17 10.85 -19.40
N HIS A 1023 -9.31 11.09 -20.38
CA HIS A 1023 -9.10 12.42 -20.98
C HIS A 1023 -10.39 13.00 -21.60
N ASP A 1024 -11.23 12.17 -22.22
CA ASP A 1024 -12.50 12.60 -22.83
C ASP A 1024 -13.52 13.11 -21.80
N GLN A 1025 -13.43 12.69 -20.54
CA GLN A 1025 -14.27 13.20 -19.44
C GLN A 1025 -13.72 14.52 -18.88
N ALA A 1026 -12.39 14.68 -18.88
CA ALA A 1026 -11.73 15.90 -18.43
C ALA A 1026 -11.83 17.05 -19.44
N GLU A 1027 -11.77 16.75 -20.74
CA GLU A 1027 -11.61 17.76 -21.79
C GLU A 1027 -12.74 18.82 -21.86
N PRO A 1028 -14.04 18.49 -21.72
CA PRO A 1028 -15.11 19.50 -21.71
C PRO A 1028 -14.94 20.54 -20.61
N ILE A 1029 -14.39 20.15 -19.45
CA ILE A 1029 -14.10 21.06 -18.34
C ILE A 1029 -12.84 21.87 -18.62
N LEU A 1030 -11.77 21.24 -19.10
CA LEU A 1030 -10.51 21.92 -19.45
C LEU A 1030 -10.73 22.98 -20.54
N ALA A 1031 -11.56 22.67 -21.54
CA ALA A 1031 -11.96 23.60 -22.59
C ALA A 1031 -12.76 24.79 -22.05
N ALA A 1032 -13.78 24.55 -21.23
CA ALA A 1032 -14.60 25.61 -20.62
C ALA A 1032 -13.79 26.52 -19.68
N ALA A 1033 -12.88 25.96 -18.89
CA ALA A 1033 -11.96 26.74 -18.04
C ALA A 1033 -10.96 27.56 -18.88
N ARG A 1034 -10.40 26.97 -19.94
CA ARG A 1034 -9.51 27.67 -20.88
C ARG A 1034 -10.21 28.85 -21.57
N GLU A 1035 -11.47 28.67 -21.99
CA GLU A 1035 -12.30 29.76 -22.51
C GLU A 1035 -12.47 30.89 -21.49
N GLU A 1036 -12.81 30.58 -20.23
CA GLU A 1036 -13.02 31.61 -19.21
C GLU A 1036 -11.71 32.35 -18.82
N ILE A 1037 -10.59 31.63 -18.81
CA ILE A 1037 -9.27 32.19 -18.46
C ILE A 1037 -8.72 33.09 -19.58
N LEU A 1038 -8.88 32.69 -20.85
CA LEU A 1038 -8.31 33.41 -21.99
C LEU A 1038 -9.23 34.49 -22.59
N THR A 1039 -10.54 34.22 -22.66
CA THR A 1039 -11.53 35.07 -23.35
C THR A 1039 -12.78 35.38 -22.52
N GLY A 1040 -12.86 34.84 -21.30
CA GLY A 1040 -14.03 34.95 -20.44
C GLY A 1040 -14.31 36.36 -19.97
N GLN A 1041 -15.58 36.78 -20.07
CA GLN A 1041 -16.03 38.12 -19.69
C GLN A 1041 -16.50 38.21 -18.23
N VAL A 1042 -16.54 37.10 -17.48
CA VAL A 1042 -17.00 37.10 -16.08
C VAL A 1042 -15.99 37.83 -15.20
N LYS A 1043 -16.40 38.97 -14.62
CA LYS A 1043 -15.58 39.77 -13.71
C LYS A 1043 -15.44 39.06 -12.37
N MET A 1044 -14.21 38.74 -12.00
CA MET A 1044 -13.83 38.07 -10.75
C MET A 1044 -12.54 38.70 -10.18
N GLY A 1045 -12.37 38.65 -8.86
CA GLY A 1045 -11.24 39.24 -8.16
C GLY A 1045 -9.92 38.54 -8.52
N ALA A 1046 -8.85 39.34 -8.69
CA ALA A 1046 -7.55 38.84 -9.16
C ALA A 1046 -6.99 37.67 -8.34
N GLN A 1047 -7.30 37.58 -7.03
CA GLN A 1047 -6.93 36.43 -6.20
C GLN A 1047 -7.68 35.15 -6.60
N LYS A 1048 -9.01 35.19 -6.79
CA LYS A 1048 -9.81 34.01 -7.18
C LYS A 1048 -9.50 33.63 -8.63
N PHE A 1049 -9.26 34.60 -9.52
CA PHE A 1049 -8.77 34.37 -10.89
C PHE A 1049 -7.38 33.71 -10.93
N ALA A 1050 -6.43 34.19 -10.13
CA ALA A 1050 -5.10 33.57 -10.04
C ALA A 1050 -5.18 32.14 -9.48
N SER A 1051 -6.04 31.87 -8.48
CA SER A 1051 -6.30 30.50 -8.01
C SER A 1051 -6.89 29.61 -9.11
N LEU A 1052 -7.88 30.10 -9.87
CA LEU A 1052 -8.43 29.39 -11.04
C LEU A 1052 -7.35 29.07 -12.08
N GLY A 1053 -6.47 30.03 -12.38
CA GLY A 1053 -5.31 29.80 -13.26
C GLY A 1053 -4.38 28.70 -12.74
N ARG A 1054 -4.07 28.69 -11.43
CA ARG A 1054 -3.26 27.63 -10.80
C ARG A 1054 -3.93 26.26 -10.87
N THR A 1055 -5.23 26.17 -10.62
CA THR A 1055 -5.95 24.88 -10.70
C THR A 1055 -6.08 24.39 -12.14
N TYR A 1056 -6.21 25.29 -13.12
CA TYR A 1056 -6.14 24.93 -14.55
C TYR A 1056 -4.76 24.38 -14.92
N VAL A 1057 -3.69 25.07 -14.50
CA VAL A 1057 -2.30 24.61 -14.69
C VAL A 1057 -2.07 23.24 -14.05
N ALA A 1058 -2.55 23.01 -12.82
CA ALA A 1058 -2.44 21.72 -12.14
C ALA A 1058 -3.24 20.61 -12.85
N ALA A 1059 -4.47 20.89 -13.32
CA ALA A 1059 -5.29 19.94 -14.05
C ALA A 1059 -4.73 19.59 -15.44
N VAL A 1060 -4.13 20.57 -16.13
CA VAL A 1060 -3.34 20.34 -17.36
C VAL A 1060 -2.08 19.51 -17.06
N GLY A 1061 -1.43 19.77 -15.92
CA GLY A 1061 -0.24 19.07 -15.44
C GLY A 1061 -0.41 17.56 -15.17
N GLN A 1062 -1.63 17.08 -14.96
CA GLN A 1062 -1.90 15.64 -14.81
C GLN A 1062 -2.09 14.92 -16.17
N GLY A 1063 -2.23 15.66 -17.27
CA GLY A 1063 -2.54 15.11 -18.60
C GLY A 1063 -1.33 14.59 -19.39
N PRO A 1064 -1.47 14.45 -20.72
CA PRO A 1064 -0.38 14.14 -21.63
C PRO A 1064 0.49 15.40 -21.86
N ALA A 1065 1.80 15.28 -21.65
CA ALA A 1065 2.75 16.39 -21.73
C ALA A 1065 2.75 17.12 -23.09
N ASP A 1066 2.56 16.39 -24.19
CA ASP A 1066 2.54 16.93 -25.56
C ASP A 1066 1.44 18.01 -25.72
N SER A 1067 0.20 17.70 -25.30
CA SER A 1067 -0.91 18.65 -25.22
C SER A 1067 -0.77 19.66 -24.08
N GLY A 1068 -0.14 19.25 -22.97
CA GLY A 1068 0.03 20.05 -21.76
C GLY A 1068 0.93 21.25 -21.99
N MET A 1069 2.13 21.05 -22.55
CA MET A 1069 3.07 22.14 -22.82
C MET A 1069 2.47 23.18 -23.78
N LEU A 1070 1.72 22.74 -24.80
CA LEU A 1070 1.04 23.66 -25.71
C LEU A 1070 0.00 24.52 -24.99
N ARG A 1071 -0.78 23.95 -24.06
CA ARG A 1071 -1.77 24.69 -23.25
C ARG A 1071 -1.13 25.64 -22.22
N LEU A 1072 0.01 25.26 -21.64
CA LEU A 1072 0.76 26.11 -20.71
C LEU A 1072 1.47 27.27 -21.44
N ILE A 1073 2.03 27.03 -22.64
CA ILE A 1073 2.61 28.08 -23.47
C ILE A 1073 1.50 29.03 -23.99
N GLU A 1074 0.37 28.48 -24.48
CA GLU A 1074 -0.77 29.29 -24.92
C GLU A 1074 -1.33 30.17 -23.79
N LEU A 1075 -1.39 29.65 -22.56
CA LEU A 1075 -1.83 30.40 -21.39
C LEU A 1075 -1.08 31.74 -21.28
N PHE A 1076 0.25 31.72 -21.19
CA PHE A 1076 1.01 32.96 -21.08
C PHE A 1076 1.09 33.77 -22.38
N GLN A 1077 0.86 33.17 -23.55
CA GLN A 1077 0.77 33.92 -24.82
C GLN A 1077 -0.53 34.71 -24.99
N LYS A 1078 -1.64 34.27 -24.38
CA LYS A 1078 -2.99 34.82 -24.62
C LYS A 1078 -3.69 35.38 -23.37
N LEU A 1079 -3.16 35.12 -22.17
CA LEU A 1079 -3.71 35.65 -20.91
C LEU A 1079 -3.60 37.17 -20.86
N ASP A 1080 -4.74 37.86 -20.81
CA ASP A 1080 -4.84 39.31 -20.66
C ASP A 1080 -3.98 39.81 -19.46
N PRO A 1081 -2.95 40.64 -19.71
CA PRO A 1081 -2.06 41.16 -18.68
C PRO A 1081 -2.77 42.00 -17.59
N ALA A 1082 -3.97 42.52 -17.84
CA ALA A 1082 -4.75 43.28 -16.85
C ALA A 1082 -5.46 42.39 -15.80
N ARG A 1083 -5.58 41.07 -16.02
CA ARG A 1083 -6.37 40.18 -15.14
C ARG A 1083 -5.76 39.92 -13.76
N ILE A 1084 -4.42 39.97 -13.64
CA ILE A 1084 -3.72 39.69 -12.38
C ILE A 1084 -3.11 40.98 -11.82
N THR A 1085 -3.93 41.73 -11.09
CA THR A 1085 -3.47 42.87 -10.28
C THR A 1085 -3.15 42.41 -8.85
N ASN A 1086 -2.11 42.96 -8.24
CA ASN A 1086 -1.69 42.60 -6.89
C ASN A 1086 -1.62 43.83 -5.98
N ARG A 1087 -2.32 43.77 -4.84
CA ARG A 1087 -2.44 44.85 -3.85
C ARG A 1087 -2.12 44.37 -2.43
N PHE A 1088 -1.40 43.25 -2.29
CA PHE A 1088 -0.97 42.74 -0.99
C PHE A 1088 0.22 43.54 -0.44
N THR A 1089 0.41 43.50 0.89
CA THR A 1089 1.52 44.15 1.61
C THR A 1089 2.93 43.77 1.12
N SER A 1090 3.08 42.68 0.37
CA SER A 1090 4.36 42.27 -0.23
C SER A 1090 4.66 42.93 -1.58
N ALA A 1091 3.69 43.66 -2.18
CA ALA A 1091 3.81 44.18 -3.55
C ALA A 1091 5.08 45.02 -3.79
N PRO A 1092 5.56 45.88 -2.86
CA PRO A 1092 6.83 46.60 -2.98
C PRO A 1092 8.10 45.73 -2.98
N TYR A 1093 7.96 44.41 -2.85
CA TYR A 1093 9.07 43.45 -2.78
C TYR A 1093 8.93 42.34 -3.82
N TYR A 1094 7.72 41.84 -4.09
CA TYR A 1094 7.40 40.92 -5.19
C TYR A 1094 5.89 40.69 -5.38
N SER A 1095 5.51 40.29 -6.60
CA SER A 1095 4.11 40.01 -6.93
C SER A 1095 3.71 38.55 -6.69
N ARG A 1096 3.17 38.28 -5.48
CA ARG A 1096 2.60 36.98 -5.07
C ARG A 1096 1.73 36.29 -6.12
N LEU A 1097 0.75 36.98 -6.70
CA LEU A 1097 -0.21 36.33 -7.60
C LEU A 1097 0.43 35.87 -8.92
N HIS A 1098 1.40 36.62 -9.44
CA HIS A 1098 2.22 36.19 -10.58
C HIS A 1098 3.08 34.99 -10.19
N LEU A 1099 3.89 35.11 -9.12
CA LEU A 1099 4.82 34.05 -8.71
C LEU A 1099 4.11 32.74 -8.35
N ASN A 1100 2.93 32.79 -7.72
CA ASN A 1100 2.16 31.58 -7.40
C ASN A 1100 1.65 30.86 -8.68
N LEU A 1101 1.36 31.59 -9.76
CA LEU A 1101 0.98 31.02 -11.06
C LEU A 1101 2.19 30.46 -11.82
N ILE A 1102 3.31 31.19 -11.79
CA ILE A 1102 4.61 30.75 -12.33
C ILE A 1102 5.07 29.45 -11.65
N GLU A 1103 5.12 29.44 -10.32
CA GLU A 1103 5.57 28.29 -9.54
C GLU A 1103 4.68 27.07 -9.81
N SER A 1104 3.36 27.24 -9.85
CA SER A 1104 2.44 26.14 -10.17
C SER A 1104 2.67 25.60 -11.58
N THR A 1105 3.12 26.46 -12.51
CA THR A 1105 3.48 26.06 -13.88
C THR A 1105 4.78 25.27 -13.89
N VAL A 1106 5.82 25.75 -13.22
CA VAL A 1106 7.10 25.05 -13.10
C VAL A 1106 6.90 23.69 -12.42
N LEU A 1107 6.23 23.66 -11.27
CA LEU A 1107 5.99 22.43 -10.50
C LEU A 1107 5.06 21.45 -11.22
N ALA A 1108 4.13 21.91 -12.05
CA ALA A 1108 3.40 21.03 -12.96
C ALA A 1108 4.36 20.36 -13.95
N VAL A 1109 5.16 21.16 -14.68
CA VAL A 1109 6.06 20.66 -15.74
C VAL A 1109 7.17 19.74 -15.23
N VAL A 1110 7.68 19.96 -14.02
CA VAL A 1110 8.76 19.13 -13.43
C VAL A 1110 8.28 18.10 -12.41
N SER A 1111 6.97 17.86 -12.35
CA SER A 1111 6.43 16.71 -11.61
C SER A 1111 6.68 15.41 -12.36
N ASP A 1112 6.87 14.31 -11.63
CA ASP A 1112 6.94 12.96 -12.21
C ASP A 1112 5.66 12.65 -13.02
N ASP A 1113 4.51 13.18 -12.58
CA ASP A 1113 3.25 13.07 -13.31
C ASP A 1113 3.32 13.67 -14.72
N PHE A 1114 4.11 14.71 -14.96
CA PHE A 1114 4.19 15.36 -16.26
C PHE A 1114 5.37 14.85 -17.10
N ALA A 1115 6.47 14.46 -16.46
CA ALA A 1115 7.64 13.89 -17.13
C ALA A 1115 7.42 12.44 -17.59
N LEU A 1116 6.63 11.65 -16.86
CA LEU A 1116 6.31 10.27 -17.22
C LEU A 1116 5.13 10.20 -18.22
N GLY A 1117 5.27 9.34 -19.23
CA GLY A 1117 4.13 8.94 -20.07
C GLY A 1117 3.06 8.22 -19.24
N GLN A 1118 1.80 8.26 -19.68
CA GLN A 1118 0.65 7.71 -18.95
C GLN A 1118 0.87 6.28 -18.42
N SER A 1119 1.41 5.37 -19.24
CA SER A 1119 1.76 4.01 -18.82
C SER A 1119 2.83 3.99 -17.73
N GLY A 1120 3.85 4.85 -17.83
CA GLY A 1120 4.88 5.01 -16.80
C GLY A 1120 4.35 5.55 -15.47
N LYS A 1121 3.35 6.46 -15.50
CA LYS A 1121 2.62 6.89 -14.29
C LYS A 1121 1.89 5.70 -13.66
N GLN A 1122 1.09 5.00 -14.47
CA GLN A 1122 0.30 3.84 -14.05
C GLN A 1122 1.18 2.76 -13.43
N TRP A 1123 2.31 2.41 -14.06
CA TRP A 1123 3.28 1.49 -13.48
C TRP A 1123 3.82 1.98 -12.13
N LEU A 1124 4.25 3.23 -12.01
CA LEU A 1124 4.81 3.74 -10.75
C LEU A 1124 3.78 3.78 -9.61
N ASP A 1125 2.52 4.11 -9.90
CA ASP A 1125 1.43 4.15 -8.89
C ASP A 1125 1.02 2.74 -8.44
N GLU A 1126 0.94 1.79 -9.37
CA GLU A 1126 0.69 0.38 -9.09
C GLU A 1126 1.83 -0.25 -8.29
N ASP A 1127 3.06 0.03 -8.68
CA ASP A 1127 4.28 -0.42 -8.01
C ASP A 1127 4.36 0.11 -6.57
N GLU A 1128 4.02 1.39 -6.35
CA GLU A 1128 3.94 1.98 -5.02
C GLU A 1128 2.84 1.34 -4.17
N GLN A 1129 1.68 0.99 -4.75
CA GLN A 1129 0.64 0.21 -4.06
C GLN A 1129 1.16 -1.18 -3.66
N LEU A 1130 1.78 -1.93 -4.57
CA LEU A 1130 2.27 -3.29 -4.31
C LEU A 1130 3.38 -3.31 -3.25
N VAL A 1131 4.25 -2.29 -3.25
CA VAL A 1131 5.24 -2.10 -2.18
C VAL A 1131 4.57 -1.89 -0.82
N ARG A 1132 3.60 -0.96 -0.73
CA ARG A 1132 2.85 -0.68 0.51
C ARG A 1132 2.10 -1.91 1.02
N LYS A 1133 1.37 -2.61 0.15
CA LYS A 1133 0.60 -3.83 0.47
C LYS A 1133 1.51 -4.91 1.09
N ARG A 1134 2.69 -5.16 0.50
CA ARG A 1134 3.64 -6.14 1.05
C ARG A 1134 4.20 -5.72 2.41
N ILE A 1135 4.60 -4.46 2.60
CA ILE A 1135 5.12 -3.97 3.89
C ILE A 1135 4.10 -4.24 5.02
N HIS A 1136 2.82 -3.90 4.80
CA HIS A 1136 1.75 -4.14 5.78
C HIS A 1136 1.44 -5.64 5.96
N ARG A 1137 1.49 -6.46 4.90
CA ARG A 1137 1.32 -7.92 4.99
C ARG A 1137 2.42 -8.57 5.83
N ASP A 1138 3.68 -8.33 5.48
CA ASP A 1138 4.85 -8.97 6.11
C ASP A 1138 4.92 -8.61 7.61
N MET A 1139 4.51 -7.39 8.00
CA MET A 1139 4.32 -6.99 9.40
C MET A 1139 3.20 -7.77 10.11
N ARG A 1140 2.00 -7.84 9.49
CA ARG A 1140 0.86 -8.61 10.04
C ARG A 1140 1.22 -10.08 10.24
N ASP A 1141 1.98 -10.67 9.34
CA ASP A 1141 2.39 -12.07 9.42
C ASP A 1141 3.53 -12.31 10.42
N LEU A 1142 4.40 -11.32 10.69
CA LEU A 1142 5.37 -11.41 11.78
C LEU A 1142 4.67 -11.37 13.15
N VAL A 1143 3.76 -10.41 13.36
CA VAL A 1143 2.98 -10.26 14.61
C VAL A 1143 2.19 -11.54 14.94
N LYS A 1144 1.51 -12.13 13.95
CA LYS A 1144 0.82 -13.43 14.08
C LYS A 1144 1.75 -14.57 14.51
N ARG A 1145 3.02 -14.57 14.04
CA ARG A 1145 4.00 -15.62 14.40
C ARG A 1145 4.54 -15.45 15.81
N THR A 1146 4.64 -14.22 16.31
CA THR A 1146 5.09 -13.94 17.68
C THR A 1146 3.96 -14.02 18.72
N GLY A 1147 2.70 -14.02 18.29
CA GLY A 1147 1.54 -14.16 19.19
C GLY A 1147 1.29 -12.93 20.06
N VAL A 1148 1.54 -11.73 19.51
CA VAL A 1148 1.39 -10.41 20.14
C VAL A 1148 0.11 -9.74 19.65
#